data_AF-A0A212PY55-F1
#
_entry.id   AF-A0A212PY55-F1
#
_cell.length_a   1.000
_cell.length_b   1.000
_cell.length_c   1.000
_cell.angle_alpha   90.00
_cell.angle_beta   90.00
_cell.angle_gamma   90.00
#
_symmetry.space_group_name_H-M   'P 1'
#
loop_
_entity.id
_entity.type
_entity.pdbx_description
1 polymer ?
#
loop_
_entity_poly.entity_id
_entity_poly.type
_entity_poly.pdbx_seq_one_letter_code
_entity_poly.pdbx_strand_id
1 'polypeptide(L)'
;MTMAARPLPPKRLWRATASSGDPRLAIDGAYGAAWTAEANQHAWLEIDLGETATLAGLEIYWGGHAMQSYRVAASSDAATWFPLCGLRHGEGGLDLFGFAPTDIRLLRVISDDPPGARGPAIVQVNLFAPGEAASTREPGLIRALSGAPFRLATGASLTVDFGYSRAPLGALIEWGEDFGTVFSVALSDDGAAFREVGRITTGDGGLDSFWWRSTTSRYLRLTLHEARSAAGATVTEFKLRLQNKDRMPIGDLERAARRARPELYPQTLLGRQVYWTALGECGRGDQALIDEYGAVEPRPGAPQIAALLRCAGALRGAPGAERLTQTLDAGSLPIASVVWRAQGLECGVTAFADAGQVFCEYRVSNMGAAAQSGGLALAVRPVQINPYWQHGGHAAIMSMALKGRRLWVNGAIYAEFSRAPNYCAIAEFDGGDVVWLIENLPLQTPYALESASGLLSAACEFSFALAPGEHFSVTVAAPMRDGVQPDAQMPFEDARESVRKAWRDRMGPRRIEVGDPEIADTLDAQIAHILVNATPFAFKPGPRNYDRVWIRDGSSQALALLWAGLVEDAKRYVLWYARRIYPNGLAPPILDGDGAVNHGYGGDIEFDAQGEFVCIAAEIFRVTRDRAFLEAVFEPVARATKFLDELTARTRGEGPRRRGLLAPSLSHEGYSKPSFSYWDDYFALAAWRNCAFLAREKGAADVAEQAETRARAFADLLTRSIRATAAAMGVSEIPGSADRNDVDPTATAIAFAPCRVADALPPELIAATFDRAARRIATISAPDFTGNFSPYELRNLNALVVLDRREDAFRLLNTMMGARRPPGWRGWAEVAWGEMRAPDYIGDMPHSWIGAEFFTALRRMLAYEDGDALSLFRAVPDAWWNGDGIALNGAPTAFGLLTLRARRTETGARVELDLSGPAPERVVLRYPGAKRAWADGRVCEIDQDTMTAPCWRDLVIEA
;
A
#
# COMPACT_ATOMS: atom_id res chain seq x y z
N MET A 1 46.55 -24.92 -14.27
CA MET A 1 45.52 -25.71 -13.56
C MET A 1 44.95 -24.84 -12.45
N THR A 2 43.80 -24.23 -12.68
CA THR A 2 43.02 -23.56 -11.62
C THR A 2 42.43 -24.64 -10.73
N MET A 3 42.82 -24.70 -9.45
CA MET A 3 42.11 -25.55 -8.49
C MET A 3 40.65 -25.10 -8.44
N ALA A 4 39.72 -26.05 -8.55
CA ALA A 4 38.30 -25.75 -8.43
C ALA A 4 38.02 -25.19 -7.03
N ALA A 5 37.24 -24.10 -6.95
CA ALA A 5 36.86 -23.49 -5.68
C ALA A 5 36.07 -24.50 -4.82
N ARG A 6 36.43 -24.60 -3.53
CA ARG A 6 35.74 -25.46 -2.59
C ARG A 6 34.42 -24.79 -2.17
N PRO A 7 33.27 -25.48 -2.27
CA PRO A 7 31.97 -24.88 -1.97
C PRO A 7 31.87 -24.48 -0.50
N LEU A 8 31.09 -23.44 -0.21
CA LEU A 8 30.75 -23.08 1.16
C LEU A 8 29.77 -24.10 1.75
N PRO A 9 30.04 -24.65 2.94
CA PRO A 9 29.09 -25.52 3.63
C PRO A 9 27.81 -24.74 3.96
N PRO A 10 26.63 -25.37 3.95
CA PRO A 10 25.39 -24.71 4.35
C PRO A 10 25.48 -24.23 5.80
N LYS A 11 24.95 -23.03 6.06
CA LYS A 11 25.06 -22.30 7.34
C LYS A 11 24.72 -23.11 8.59
N ARG A 12 23.75 -24.02 8.48
CA ARG A 12 23.34 -24.94 9.56
C ARG A 12 24.46 -25.88 10.07
N LEU A 13 25.53 -26.04 9.30
CA LEU A 13 26.70 -26.83 9.67
C LEU A 13 27.78 -26.00 10.36
N TRP A 14 27.68 -24.67 10.29
CA TRP A 14 28.65 -23.78 10.91
C TRP A 14 28.48 -23.82 12.43
N ARG A 15 29.60 -23.65 13.14
CA ARG A 15 29.62 -23.48 14.58
C ARG A 15 30.14 -22.10 14.88
N ALA A 16 29.54 -21.43 15.86
CA ALA A 16 30.03 -20.13 16.30
C ALA A 16 30.45 -20.18 17.77
N THR A 17 31.55 -19.53 18.09
CA THR A 17 32.01 -19.25 19.46
C THR A 17 32.28 -17.75 19.58
N ALA A 18 32.25 -17.20 20.79
CA ALA A 18 32.52 -15.78 20.99
C ALA A 18 33.14 -15.55 22.37
N SER A 19 33.69 -14.36 22.55
CA SER A 19 34.09 -13.81 23.85
C SER A 19 33.02 -13.98 24.95
N SER A 20 31.74 -13.79 24.59
CA SER A 20 30.56 -13.95 25.47
C SER A 20 29.27 -13.96 24.63
N GLY A 21 28.10 -14.01 25.27
CA GLY A 21 26.80 -14.01 24.58
C GLY A 21 26.50 -15.32 23.85
N ASP A 22 25.36 -15.39 23.14
CA ASP A 22 25.04 -16.53 22.28
C ASP A 22 25.51 -16.26 20.83
N PRO A 23 26.65 -16.82 20.40
CA PRO A 23 27.22 -16.55 19.09
C PRO A 23 26.42 -17.16 17.93
N ARG A 24 25.53 -18.12 18.21
CA ARG A 24 24.69 -18.76 17.18
C ARG A 24 23.74 -17.76 16.52
N LEU A 25 23.32 -16.74 17.27
CA LEU A 25 22.46 -15.66 16.79
C LEU A 25 23.10 -14.89 15.63
N ALA A 26 24.43 -14.85 15.52
CA ALA A 26 25.09 -14.20 14.39
C ALA A 26 25.14 -15.07 13.12
N ILE A 27 24.75 -16.36 13.19
CA ILE A 27 24.84 -17.31 12.07
C ILE A 27 23.56 -18.11 11.81
N ASP A 28 22.44 -17.80 12.47
CA ASP A 28 21.22 -18.60 12.42
C ASP A 28 20.31 -18.34 11.20
N GLY A 29 20.56 -17.29 10.42
CA GLY A 29 19.71 -16.89 9.30
C GLY A 29 18.53 -16.00 9.70
N ALA A 30 18.41 -15.65 10.99
CA ALA A 30 17.32 -14.86 11.53
C ALA A 30 17.78 -13.43 11.84
N TYR A 31 17.06 -12.44 11.32
CA TYR A 31 17.39 -11.03 11.52
C TYR A 31 16.67 -10.38 12.72
N GLY A 32 15.98 -11.18 13.53
CA GLY A 32 15.19 -10.72 14.68
C GLY A 32 15.94 -10.73 16.01
N ALA A 33 17.11 -11.39 16.07
CA ALA A 33 17.97 -11.45 17.24
C ALA A 33 19.43 -11.17 16.83
N ALA A 34 20.27 -10.84 17.79
CA ALA A 34 21.68 -10.56 17.53
C ALA A 34 22.55 -11.24 18.58
N TRP A 35 23.70 -11.76 18.16
CA TRP A 35 24.78 -11.98 19.10
C TRP A 35 25.15 -10.63 19.70
N THR A 36 25.24 -10.54 21.02
CA THR A 36 25.67 -9.33 21.72
C THR A 36 26.75 -9.72 22.71
N ALA A 37 27.92 -9.10 22.61
CA ALA A 37 28.96 -9.29 23.60
C ALA A 37 28.60 -8.58 24.92
N GLU A 38 29.03 -9.13 26.04
CA GLU A 38 28.94 -8.46 27.34
C GLU A 38 29.85 -7.22 27.37
N ALA A 39 29.51 -6.26 28.24
CA ALA A 39 30.24 -5.02 28.41
C ALA A 39 31.66 -5.22 28.99
N ASN A 40 32.53 -4.24 28.78
CA ASN A 40 33.87 -4.13 29.37
C ASN A 40 34.84 -5.29 29.03
N GLN A 41 34.67 -5.93 27.87
CA GLN A 41 35.65 -6.88 27.33
C GLN A 41 35.98 -6.58 25.87
N HIS A 42 37.11 -7.11 25.39
CA HIS A 42 37.43 -7.14 23.97
C HIS A 42 36.58 -8.19 23.26
N ALA A 43 35.61 -7.73 22.48
CA ALA A 43 34.65 -8.58 21.82
C ALA A 43 35.25 -9.26 20.58
N TRP A 44 35.04 -10.57 20.48
CA TRP A 44 35.29 -11.33 19.26
C TRP A 44 34.20 -12.38 19.05
N LEU A 45 33.96 -12.70 17.78
CA LEU A 45 33.06 -13.75 17.29
C LEU A 45 33.84 -14.61 16.29
N GLU A 46 33.87 -15.92 16.50
CA GLU A 46 34.51 -16.90 15.62
C GLU A 46 33.46 -17.84 15.02
N ILE A 47 33.63 -18.17 13.74
CA ILE A 47 32.79 -19.08 12.96
C ILE A 47 33.71 -20.18 12.41
N ASP A 48 33.44 -21.44 12.78
CA ASP A 48 34.03 -22.65 12.17
C ASP A 48 33.05 -23.20 11.13
N LEU A 49 33.47 -23.25 9.87
CA LEU A 49 32.70 -23.82 8.77
C LEU A 49 32.63 -25.35 8.84
N GLY A 50 33.44 -25.98 9.71
CA GLY A 50 33.57 -27.43 9.86
C GLY A 50 34.54 -28.07 8.87
N GLU A 51 34.68 -27.47 7.68
CA GLU A 51 35.62 -27.88 6.64
C GLU A 51 36.22 -26.67 5.92
N THR A 52 37.31 -26.87 5.17
CA THR A 52 37.94 -25.80 4.40
C THR A 52 37.15 -25.48 3.14
N ALA A 53 36.76 -24.22 2.98
CA ALA A 53 36.01 -23.69 1.84
C ALA A 53 36.69 -22.45 1.24
N THR A 54 36.41 -22.16 -0.03
CA THR A 54 36.97 -20.98 -0.73
C THR A 54 36.02 -19.80 -0.57
N LEU A 55 36.47 -18.74 0.11
CA LEU A 55 35.73 -17.51 0.36
C LEU A 55 36.26 -16.35 -0.47
N ALA A 56 35.39 -15.46 -0.95
CA ALA A 56 35.78 -14.23 -1.65
C ALA A 56 35.08 -12.96 -1.15
N GLY A 57 34.11 -13.08 -0.23
CA GLY A 57 33.44 -11.93 0.35
C GLY A 57 32.64 -12.30 1.58
N LEU A 58 32.22 -11.28 2.32
CA LEU A 58 31.34 -11.43 3.48
C LEU A 58 30.50 -10.17 3.70
N GLU A 59 29.41 -10.36 4.44
CA GLU A 59 28.57 -9.29 4.96
C GLU A 59 28.46 -9.40 6.48
N ILE A 60 28.48 -8.26 7.17
CA ILE A 60 28.21 -8.15 8.60
C ILE A 60 27.04 -7.19 8.80
N TYR A 61 25.94 -7.74 9.31
CA TYR A 61 24.78 -6.99 9.77
C TYR A 61 24.96 -6.68 11.24
N TRP A 62 25.17 -5.40 11.54
CA TRP A 62 25.31 -4.94 12.92
C TRP A 62 23.95 -4.80 13.60
N GLY A 63 23.90 -5.14 14.88
CA GLY A 63 22.77 -4.87 15.76
C GLY A 63 22.86 -3.47 16.39
N GLY A 64 22.19 -3.30 17.55
CA GLY A 64 22.06 -1.99 18.20
C GLY A 64 23.37 -1.32 18.65
N HIS A 65 24.51 -2.00 18.60
CA HIS A 65 25.83 -1.43 18.85
C HIS A 65 26.87 -2.07 17.92
N ALA A 66 27.50 -1.28 17.05
CA ALA A 66 28.50 -1.78 16.11
C ALA A 66 29.92 -1.48 16.59
N MET A 67 30.89 -2.26 16.12
CA MET A 67 32.30 -1.92 16.29
C MET A 67 32.65 -0.72 15.40
N GLN A 68 33.42 0.24 15.94
CA GLN A 68 33.94 1.37 15.17
C GLN A 68 35.24 0.97 14.46
N SER A 69 36.08 0.21 15.13
CA SER A 69 37.29 -0.36 14.56
C SER A 69 37.29 -1.86 14.79
N TYR A 70 37.43 -2.62 13.72
CA TYR A 70 37.48 -4.08 13.79
C TYR A 70 38.19 -4.68 12.59
N ARG A 71 38.65 -5.91 12.79
CA ARG A 71 39.25 -6.73 11.75
C ARG A 71 38.62 -8.10 11.72
N VAL A 72 38.56 -8.66 10.52
CA VAL A 72 38.21 -10.03 10.26
C VAL A 72 39.49 -10.78 9.92
N ALA A 73 39.79 -11.82 10.69
CA ALA A 73 40.88 -12.73 10.43
C ALA A 73 40.34 -14.10 10.02
N ALA A 74 41.11 -14.86 9.26
CA ALA A 74 40.77 -16.22 8.89
C ALA A 74 41.92 -17.19 9.14
N SER A 75 41.58 -18.48 9.22
CA SER A 75 42.53 -19.56 9.40
C SER A 75 42.02 -20.84 8.71
N SER A 76 42.93 -21.65 8.18
CA SER A 76 42.62 -22.97 7.62
C SER A 76 42.90 -24.13 8.60
N ASP A 77 43.70 -23.87 9.65
CA ASP A 77 44.26 -24.88 10.56
C ASP A 77 44.06 -24.56 12.06
N ALA A 78 43.40 -23.44 12.38
CA ALA A 78 43.23 -22.87 13.74
C ALA A 78 44.52 -22.37 14.42
N ALA A 79 45.69 -22.67 13.86
CA ALA A 79 47.00 -22.32 14.42
C ALA A 79 47.54 -21.02 13.82
N THR A 80 47.37 -20.84 12.51
CA THR A 80 47.87 -19.69 11.75
C THR A 80 46.71 -18.82 11.33
N TRP A 81 46.67 -17.58 11.82
CA TRP A 81 45.64 -16.60 11.49
C TRP A 81 46.21 -15.50 10.61
N PHE A 82 45.49 -15.13 9.56
CA PHE A 82 45.85 -14.03 8.67
C PHE A 82 44.69 -13.03 8.54
N PRO A 83 44.99 -11.73 8.35
CA PRO A 83 43.96 -10.71 8.15
C PRO A 83 43.25 -10.91 6.81
N LEU A 84 41.93 -10.72 6.80
CA LEU A 84 41.08 -10.89 5.62
C LEU A 84 40.50 -9.54 5.17
N CYS A 85 39.83 -8.84 6.07
CA CYS A 85 39.29 -7.50 5.85
C CYS A 85 39.06 -6.77 7.18
N GLY A 86 38.62 -5.52 7.15
CA GLY A 86 38.28 -4.76 8.36
C GLY A 86 37.98 -3.30 8.05
N LEU A 87 37.57 -2.56 9.08
CA LEU A 87 37.33 -1.12 9.02
C LEU A 87 37.88 -0.44 10.26
N ARG A 88 38.36 0.80 10.10
CA ARG A 88 38.76 1.74 11.17
C ARG A 88 37.68 2.78 11.43
N HIS A 89 36.87 3.09 10.41
CA HIS A 89 35.70 3.96 10.50
C HIS A 89 34.43 3.15 10.28
N GLY A 90 34.32 2.06 11.02
CA GLY A 90 33.13 1.24 11.20
C GLY A 90 31.97 2.14 11.60
N GLU A 91 31.00 2.18 10.71
CA GLU A 91 29.78 2.94 10.96
C GLU A 91 28.59 1.99 10.91
N GLY A 92 28.64 0.92 11.71
CA GLY A 92 27.56 -0.07 11.84
C GLY A 92 26.85 -0.39 10.53
N GLY A 93 25.54 -0.62 10.61
CA GLY A 93 24.83 -0.75 9.37
C GLY A 93 24.90 -2.18 8.79
N LEU A 94 25.01 -2.24 7.47
CA LEU A 94 25.48 -3.40 6.74
C LEU A 94 26.89 -3.07 6.24
N ASP A 95 27.89 -3.81 6.70
CA ASP A 95 29.22 -3.76 6.11
C ASP A 95 29.35 -4.89 5.08
N LEU A 96 29.77 -4.53 3.87
CA LEU A 96 29.97 -5.43 2.74
C LEU A 96 31.46 -5.46 2.38
N PHE A 97 32.04 -6.66 2.30
CA PHE A 97 33.44 -6.87 1.94
C PHE A 97 33.61 -7.82 0.76
N GLY A 98 34.68 -7.58 0.00
CA GLY A 98 35.16 -8.42 -1.08
C GLY A 98 36.69 -8.50 -1.06
N PHE A 99 37.25 -9.66 -1.40
CA PHE A 99 38.69 -9.94 -1.39
C PHE A 99 39.05 -11.07 -2.35
N ALA A 100 40.34 -11.31 -2.55
CA ALA A 100 40.82 -12.39 -3.39
C ALA A 100 40.35 -13.76 -2.84
N PRO A 101 39.94 -14.71 -3.70
CA PRO A 101 39.54 -16.05 -3.27
C PRO A 101 40.56 -16.69 -2.35
N THR A 102 40.14 -17.04 -1.13
CA THR A 102 41.00 -17.52 -0.07
C THR A 102 40.39 -18.75 0.58
N ASP A 103 41.19 -19.81 0.75
CA ASP A 103 40.75 -21.03 1.43
C ASP A 103 40.79 -20.82 2.95
N ILE A 104 39.63 -20.96 3.59
CA ILE A 104 39.45 -20.76 5.02
C ILE A 104 38.66 -21.92 5.62
N ARG A 105 38.84 -22.17 6.91
CA ARG A 105 37.92 -22.99 7.71
C ARG A 105 37.30 -22.18 8.85
N LEU A 106 38.10 -21.30 9.45
CA LEU A 106 37.73 -20.46 10.57
C LEU A 106 37.75 -19.00 10.13
N LEU A 107 36.78 -18.23 10.62
CA LEU A 107 36.68 -16.80 10.44
C LEU A 107 36.43 -16.15 11.81
N ARG A 108 37.14 -15.08 12.13
CA ARG A 108 36.99 -14.37 13.40
C ARG A 108 36.84 -12.88 13.17
N VAL A 109 35.72 -12.31 13.63
CA VAL A 109 35.49 -10.86 13.73
C VAL A 109 36.03 -10.42 15.09
N ILE A 110 36.95 -9.46 15.10
CA ILE A 110 37.71 -9.02 16.28
C ILE A 110 37.55 -7.51 16.42
N SER A 111 37.00 -7.07 17.54
CA SER A 111 36.95 -5.65 17.88
C SER A 111 38.36 -5.15 18.19
N ASP A 112 38.77 -4.11 17.48
CA ASP A 112 39.97 -3.33 17.81
C ASP A 112 39.59 -2.08 18.64
N ASP A 113 38.29 -1.89 18.94
CA ASP A 113 37.81 -0.87 19.86
C ASP A 113 38.29 -1.14 21.30
N PRO A 114 38.48 -0.10 22.11
CA PRO A 114 38.64 -0.27 23.55
C PRO A 114 37.36 -0.88 24.16
N PRO A 115 37.46 -1.70 25.22
CA PRO A 115 36.29 -2.28 25.88
C PRO A 115 35.32 -1.20 26.36
N GLY A 116 34.09 -1.23 25.85
CA GLY A 116 33.06 -0.23 26.14
C GLY A 116 32.03 -0.69 27.17
N ALA A 117 31.26 0.26 27.71
CA ALA A 117 30.17 0.01 28.65
C ALA A 117 28.99 -0.80 28.05
N ARG A 118 29.00 -1.04 26.73
CA ARG A 118 28.11 -1.94 26.00
C ARG A 118 28.95 -2.74 25.02
N GLY A 119 28.73 -4.04 24.91
CA GLY A 119 29.41 -4.85 23.91
C GLY A 119 28.76 -4.70 22.53
N PRO A 120 29.52 -4.89 21.45
CA PRO A 120 28.99 -4.87 20.09
C PRO A 120 28.02 -6.03 19.86
N ALA A 121 27.12 -5.83 18.90
CA ALA A 121 26.10 -6.77 18.50
C ALA A 121 26.15 -7.04 17.00
N ILE A 122 26.12 -8.32 16.60
CA ILE A 122 26.03 -8.75 15.21
C ILE A 122 24.74 -9.55 15.05
N VAL A 123 23.85 -9.03 14.20
CA VAL A 123 22.63 -9.71 13.79
C VAL A 123 22.97 -10.88 12.88
N GLN A 124 23.85 -10.67 11.90
CA GLN A 124 24.15 -11.71 10.94
C GLN A 124 25.53 -11.56 10.31
N VAL A 125 26.26 -12.66 10.15
CA VAL A 125 27.39 -12.79 9.22
C VAL A 125 26.98 -13.68 8.06
N ASN A 126 27.13 -13.19 6.83
CA ASN A 126 26.97 -13.99 5.61
C ASN A 126 28.31 -14.10 4.89
N LEU A 127 28.58 -15.25 4.29
CA LEU A 127 29.83 -15.59 3.62
C LEU A 127 29.53 -15.94 2.17
N PHE A 128 30.38 -15.48 1.24
CA PHE A 128 30.13 -15.60 -0.21
C PHE A 128 31.27 -16.30 -0.95
N ALA A 129 30.90 -17.25 -1.80
CA ALA A 129 31.82 -17.90 -2.70
C ALA A 129 32.29 -16.93 -3.81
N PRO A 130 33.38 -17.22 -4.54
CA PRO A 130 33.90 -16.35 -5.60
C PRO A 130 32.89 -15.87 -6.65
N GLY A 131 31.87 -16.67 -6.98
CA GLY A 131 30.84 -16.30 -7.96
C GLY A 131 29.71 -15.42 -7.41
N GLU A 132 29.65 -15.23 -6.09
CA GLU A 132 28.55 -14.53 -5.39
C GLU A 132 29.03 -13.25 -4.69
N ALA A 133 30.33 -13.11 -4.47
CA ALA A 133 30.92 -11.99 -3.76
C ALA A 133 30.90 -10.69 -4.58
N ALA A 134 30.84 -9.56 -3.89
CA ALA A 134 31.07 -8.26 -4.50
C ALA A 134 32.50 -8.19 -5.05
N SER A 135 32.67 -7.54 -6.20
CA SER A 135 33.94 -7.49 -6.93
C SER A 135 34.26 -6.09 -7.44
N THR A 136 35.47 -5.92 -7.96
CA THR A 136 35.89 -4.68 -8.63
C THR A 136 36.27 -4.98 -10.07
N ARG A 137 35.96 -4.07 -11.00
CA ARG A 137 36.29 -4.27 -12.43
C ARG A 137 37.76 -4.04 -12.72
N GLU A 138 38.38 -3.09 -12.03
CA GLU A 138 39.78 -2.74 -12.24
C GLU A 138 40.70 -3.73 -11.54
N PRO A 139 41.72 -4.29 -12.24
CA PRO A 139 42.62 -5.27 -11.66
C PRO A 139 43.34 -4.76 -10.40
N GLY A 140 43.38 -5.60 -9.36
CA GLY A 140 44.08 -5.30 -8.11
C GLY A 140 43.35 -4.32 -7.18
N LEU A 141 42.27 -3.67 -7.61
CA LEU A 141 41.51 -2.74 -6.78
C LEU A 141 40.50 -3.42 -5.85
N ILE A 142 40.37 -4.76 -5.88
CA ILE A 142 39.53 -5.52 -4.95
C ILE A 142 39.90 -5.24 -3.48
N ARG A 143 41.14 -4.82 -3.24
CA ARG A 143 41.65 -4.39 -1.95
C ARG A 143 40.82 -3.26 -1.32
N ALA A 144 40.21 -2.40 -2.14
CA ALA A 144 39.29 -1.36 -1.69
C ALA A 144 38.13 -1.94 -0.88
N LEU A 145 37.58 -3.09 -1.31
CA LEU A 145 36.47 -3.76 -0.62
C LEU A 145 36.92 -4.58 0.60
N SER A 146 38.22 -4.67 0.88
CA SER A 146 38.75 -5.33 2.08
C SER A 146 39.13 -4.35 3.20
N GLY A 147 39.02 -3.03 2.95
CA GLY A 147 39.54 -1.99 3.84
C GLY A 147 41.06 -1.80 3.77
N ALA A 148 41.73 -2.40 2.79
CA ALA A 148 43.16 -2.26 2.59
C ALA A 148 43.48 -1.02 1.72
N PRO A 149 44.61 -0.32 1.96
CA PRO A 149 44.99 0.84 1.18
C PRO A 149 45.18 0.51 -0.31
N PHE A 150 44.74 1.43 -1.17
CA PHE A 150 44.95 1.39 -2.61
C PHE A 150 45.24 2.79 -3.16
N ARG A 151 45.79 2.84 -4.38
CA ARG A 151 46.12 4.11 -5.05
C ARG A 151 45.31 4.24 -6.33
N LEU A 152 44.75 5.42 -6.55
CA LEU A 152 44.10 5.82 -7.80
C LEU A 152 44.98 6.85 -8.50
N ALA A 153 45.27 6.64 -9.77
CA ALA A 153 45.88 7.67 -10.62
C ALA A 153 44.83 8.74 -10.98
N THR A 154 45.29 9.96 -11.24
CA THR A 154 44.43 11.03 -11.75
C THR A 154 43.79 10.58 -13.07
N GLY A 155 42.46 10.68 -13.17
CA GLY A 155 41.65 10.19 -14.28
C GLY A 155 41.22 8.73 -14.17
N ALA A 156 41.66 7.99 -13.15
CA ALA A 156 41.27 6.59 -12.95
C ALA A 156 40.01 6.44 -12.08
N SER A 157 39.38 5.28 -12.18
CA SER A 157 38.20 4.92 -11.38
C SER A 157 38.38 3.59 -10.64
N LEU A 158 37.65 3.46 -9.54
CA LEU A 158 37.29 2.21 -8.89
C LEU A 158 35.82 1.92 -9.20
N THR A 159 35.51 0.82 -9.87
CA THR A 159 34.16 0.35 -10.15
C THR A 159 33.87 -0.92 -9.36
N VAL A 160 32.95 -0.82 -8.40
CA VAL A 160 32.42 -1.93 -7.62
C VAL A 160 31.21 -2.54 -8.34
N ASP A 161 31.21 -3.86 -8.51
CA ASP A 161 30.02 -4.66 -8.87
C ASP A 161 29.50 -5.36 -7.62
N PHE A 162 28.28 -5.02 -7.20
CA PHE A 162 27.64 -5.66 -6.05
C PHE A 162 27.14 -7.08 -6.34
N GLY A 163 27.24 -7.56 -7.58
CA GLY A 163 26.74 -8.86 -8.07
C GLY A 163 25.25 -8.82 -8.46
N TYR A 164 24.45 -8.04 -7.73
CA TYR A 164 23.04 -7.79 -7.99
C TYR A 164 22.65 -6.35 -7.58
N SER A 165 21.43 -5.92 -7.92
CA SER A 165 20.97 -4.57 -7.58
C SER A 165 20.76 -4.40 -6.07
N ARG A 166 21.37 -3.39 -5.48
CA ARG A 166 21.31 -3.03 -4.05
C ARG A 166 20.89 -1.57 -3.88
N ALA A 167 20.62 -1.14 -2.64
CA ALA A 167 20.31 0.26 -2.32
C ALA A 167 21.49 0.94 -1.61
N PRO A 168 22.54 1.37 -2.33
CA PRO A 168 23.61 2.14 -1.73
C PRO A 168 23.12 3.53 -1.34
N LEU A 169 23.59 4.03 -0.21
CA LEU A 169 23.23 5.33 0.37
C LEU A 169 24.40 6.32 0.36
N GLY A 170 25.62 5.84 0.14
CA GLY A 170 26.82 6.64 0.31
C GLY A 170 28.11 5.84 0.22
N ALA A 171 29.22 6.54 0.37
CA ALA A 171 30.54 5.97 0.58
C ALA A 171 31.38 6.90 1.47
N LEU A 172 32.27 6.33 2.27
CA LEU A 172 33.29 7.05 3.03
C LEU A 172 34.67 6.71 2.47
N ILE A 173 35.52 7.72 2.37
CA ILE A 173 36.86 7.65 1.80
C ILE A 173 37.81 8.26 2.83
N GLU A 174 38.76 7.49 3.33
CA GLU A 174 39.90 8.02 4.06
C GLU A 174 41.07 8.15 3.11
N TRP A 175 41.65 9.34 2.99
CA TRP A 175 42.82 9.61 2.18
C TRP A 175 44.12 9.49 2.96
N GLY A 176 45.19 9.13 2.27
CA GLY A 176 46.57 9.26 2.75
C GLY A 176 47.16 10.65 2.50
N GLU A 177 48.49 10.78 2.62
CA GLU A 177 49.20 12.06 2.41
C GLU A 177 48.98 12.64 0.99
N ASP A 178 48.94 11.76 -0.01
CA ASP A 178 48.51 12.08 -1.36
C ASP A 178 46.98 11.88 -1.47
N PHE A 179 46.19 12.95 -1.50
CA PHE A 179 44.73 12.88 -1.53
C PHE A 179 44.11 13.45 -2.80
N GLY A 180 42.85 13.08 -3.05
CA GLY A 180 42.06 13.62 -4.15
C GLY A 180 41.56 15.02 -3.82
N THR A 181 41.77 15.98 -4.73
CA THR A 181 41.23 17.34 -4.62
C THR A 181 39.92 17.48 -5.38
N VAL A 182 39.73 16.71 -6.46
CA VAL A 182 38.48 16.63 -7.22
C VAL A 182 38.17 15.16 -7.52
N PHE A 183 37.01 14.67 -7.11
CA PHE A 183 36.59 13.28 -7.33
C PHE A 183 35.06 13.17 -7.30
N SER A 184 34.52 12.15 -7.94
CA SER A 184 33.07 11.92 -7.99
C SER A 184 32.68 10.45 -7.81
N VAL A 185 31.45 10.24 -7.36
CA VAL A 185 30.81 8.93 -7.28
C VAL A 185 29.64 8.88 -8.24
N ALA A 186 29.53 7.77 -8.97
CA ALA A 186 28.46 7.50 -9.90
C ALA A 186 27.86 6.10 -9.67
N LEU A 187 26.61 5.92 -10.04
CA LEU A 187 25.88 4.65 -9.98
C LEU A 187 25.53 4.16 -11.38
N SER A 188 25.37 2.85 -11.55
CA SER A 188 24.96 2.26 -12.83
C SER A 188 24.24 0.93 -12.61
N ASP A 189 23.20 0.67 -13.40
CA ASP A 189 22.40 -0.55 -13.27
C ASP A 189 22.92 -1.65 -14.22
N ASP A 190 23.52 -1.25 -15.34
CA ASP A 190 24.09 -2.11 -16.39
C ASP A 190 25.63 -2.16 -16.36
N GLY A 191 26.25 -1.23 -15.66
CA GLY A 191 27.70 -1.04 -15.61
C GLY A 191 28.28 -0.47 -16.90
N ALA A 192 27.44 0.14 -17.74
CA ALA A 192 27.84 0.88 -18.94
C ALA A 192 27.46 2.36 -18.80
N ALA A 193 26.20 2.65 -18.46
CA ALA A 193 25.68 4.00 -18.27
C ALA A 193 25.78 4.40 -16.79
N PHE A 194 26.72 5.32 -16.48
CA PHE A 194 26.92 5.80 -15.11
C PHE A 194 26.27 7.18 -14.90
N ARG A 195 25.41 7.26 -13.88
CA ARG A 195 24.82 8.51 -13.38
C ARG A 195 25.65 9.03 -12.21
N GLU A 196 26.22 10.23 -12.32
CA GLU A 196 26.93 10.84 -11.20
C GLU A 196 25.94 11.18 -10.07
N VAL A 197 26.22 10.73 -8.85
CA VAL A 197 25.38 10.94 -7.65
C VAL A 197 26.03 11.85 -6.62
N GLY A 198 27.32 12.15 -6.76
CA GLY A 198 28.01 13.11 -5.91
C GLY A 198 29.38 13.48 -6.48
N ARG A 199 29.83 14.71 -6.23
CA ARG A 199 31.16 15.20 -6.60
C ARG A 199 31.68 16.14 -5.52
N ILE A 200 32.95 15.97 -5.18
CA ILE A 200 33.71 16.88 -4.31
C ILE A 200 34.75 17.56 -5.18
N THR A 201 34.83 18.89 -5.11
CA THR A 201 35.72 19.73 -5.94
C THR A 201 36.81 20.44 -5.14
N THR A 202 36.82 20.27 -3.82
CA THR A 202 37.76 20.94 -2.91
C THR A 202 38.20 19.99 -1.80
N GLY A 203 38.53 18.74 -2.13
CA GLY A 203 39.03 17.76 -1.16
C GLY A 203 40.32 18.26 -0.52
N ASP A 204 40.37 18.27 0.81
CA ASP A 204 41.48 18.75 1.63
C ASP A 204 42.25 17.61 2.32
N GLY A 205 41.88 16.36 2.05
CA GLY A 205 42.46 15.15 2.61
C GLY A 205 41.71 14.66 3.85
N GLY A 206 42.25 13.66 4.54
CA GLY A 206 41.57 13.07 5.69
C GLY A 206 40.32 12.27 5.28
N LEU A 207 39.17 12.52 5.90
CA LEU A 207 37.92 11.78 5.64
C LEU A 207 36.97 12.57 4.75
N ASP A 208 36.64 12.00 3.60
CA ASP A 208 35.59 12.47 2.71
C ASP A 208 34.41 11.51 2.68
N SER A 209 33.22 12.06 2.45
CA SER A 209 31.98 11.31 2.65
C SER A 209 30.90 11.73 1.65
N PHE A 210 30.33 10.74 0.97
CA PHE A 210 29.16 10.90 0.12
C PHE A 210 27.90 10.34 0.76
N TRP A 211 26.79 11.04 0.56
CA TRP A 211 25.44 10.61 0.91
C TRP A 211 24.46 11.00 -0.20
N TRP A 212 23.51 10.13 -0.51
CA TRP A 212 22.44 10.40 -1.47
C TRP A 212 21.12 9.70 -1.07
N ARG A 213 20.01 10.09 -1.72
CA ARG A 213 18.70 9.44 -1.51
C ARG A 213 18.75 7.97 -1.94
N SER A 214 18.16 7.07 -1.17
CA SER A 214 18.12 5.64 -1.50
C SER A 214 17.63 5.41 -2.93
N THR A 215 18.47 4.79 -3.74
CA THR A 215 18.22 4.43 -5.13
C THR A 215 18.81 3.05 -5.36
N THR A 216 18.18 2.24 -6.20
CA THR A 216 18.70 0.92 -6.53
C THR A 216 19.83 1.05 -7.56
N SER A 217 20.89 0.28 -7.37
CA SER A 217 21.97 0.16 -8.33
C SER A 217 22.78 -1.10 -8.15
N ARG A 218 23.33 -1.65 -9.24
CA ARG A 218 24.23 -2.80 -9.21
C ARG A 218 25.71 -2.38 -9.14
N TYR A 219 26.06 -1.24 -9.70
CA TYR A 219 27.43 -0.77 -9.78
C TYR A 219 27.59 0.58 -9.11
N LEU A 220 28.70 0.76 -8.40
CA LEU A 220 29.16 2.05 -7.89
C LEU A 220 30.53 2.34 -8.47
N ARG A 221 30.77 3.57 -8.92
CA ARG A 221 32.06 4.03 -9.44
C ARG A 221 32.54 5.25 -8.69
N LEU A 222 33.73 5.17 -8.09
CA LEU A 222 34.50 6.32 -7.61
C LEU A 222 35.51 6.72 -8.69
N THR A 223 35.54 7.98 -9.10
CA THR A 223 36.48 8.52 -10.09
C THR A 223 37.30 9.63 -9.47
N LEU A 224 38.64 9.53 -9.57
CA LEU A 224 39.56 10.58 -9.16
C LEU A 224 39.84 11.50 -10.36
N HIS A 225 39.42 12.76 -10.29
CA HIS A 225 39.62 13.74 -11.38
C HIS A 225 40.89 14.56 -11.20
N GLU A 226 41.20 14.96 -9.97
CA GLU A 226 42.39 15.72 -9.60
C GLU A 226 42.90 15.28 -8.22
N ALA A 227 44.21 15.38 -8.01
CA ALA A 227 44.86 15.01 -6.76
C ALA A 227 45.95 16.01 -6.40
N ARG A 228 46.28 16.08 -5.10
CA ARG A 228 47.37 16.91 -4.57
C ARG A 228 48.72 16.56 -5.19
N SER A 229 48.91 15.29 -5.55
CA SER A 229 50.13 14.76 -6.14
C SER A 229 49.90 14.34 -7.59
N ALA A 230 50.86 14.64 -8.45
CA ALA A 230 50.83 14.19 -9.85
C ALA A 230 50.83 12.65 -9.99
N ALA A 231 51.24 11.93 -8.95
CA ALA A 231 51.20 10.47 -8.89
C ALA A 231 49.82 9.92 -8.48
N GLY A 232 48.78 10.75 -8.37
CA GLY A 232 47.43 10.37 -7.96
C GLY A 232 47.21 10.44 -6.44
N ALA A 233 46.17 9.77 -5.95
CA ALA A 233 45.76 9.77 -4.55
C ALA A 233 45.77 8.37 -3.94
N THR A 234 46.15 8.28 -2.67
CA THR A 234 46.10 7.07 -1.86
C THR A 234 44.83 7.10 -1.02
N VAL A 235 44.00 6.08 -1.15
CA VAL A 235 42.86 5.83 -0.27
C VAL A 235 43.30 4.79 0.76
N THR A 236 43.33 5.18 2.03
CA THR A 236 43.71 4.31 3.15
C THR A 236 42.53 3.46 3.64
N GLU A 237 41.29 3.90 3.42
CA GLU A 237 40.07 3.14 3.65
C GLU A 237 38.96 3.58 2.69
N PHE A 238 38.24 2.61 2.13
CA PHE A 238 37.04 2.87 1.34
C PHE A 238 35.88 2.04 1.91
N LYS A 239 34.85 2.72 2.38
CA LYS A 239 33.68 2.07 2.99
C LYS A 239 32.42 2.38 2.18
N LEU A 240 31.67 1.34 1.85
CA LEU A 240 30.35 1.46 1.23
C LEU A 240 29.26 1.64 2.30
N ARG A 241 28.30 2.53 2.06
CA ARG A 241 27.11 2.67 2.92
C ARG A 241 25.92 2.07 2.21
N LEU A 242 25.39 0.99 2.76
CA LEU A 242 24.20 0.29 2.27
C LEU A 242 23.07 0.47 3.29
N GLN A 243 21.81 0.48 2.85
CA GLN A 243 20.67 0.76 3.74
C GLN A 243 20.64 -0.16 4.97
N ASN A 244 20.76 0.46 6.15
CA ASN A 244 20.45 -0.09 7.48
C ASN A 244 19.69 1.00 8.28
N LYS A 245 18.53 0.64 8.83
CA LYS A 245 17.58 1.54 9.51
C LYS A 245 18.15 2.22 10.76
N ASP A 246 19.16 1.65 11.41
CA ASP A 246 19.67 2.13 12.71
C ASP A 246 20.47 3.44 12.62
N ARG A 247 20.80 3.88 11.39
CA ARG A 247 21.61 5.06 11.08
C ARG A 247 20.88 6.13 10.27
N MET A 248 19.59 5.92 10.04
CA MET A 248 18.71 6.95 9.51
C MET A 248 18.18 7.81 10.66
N PRO A 249 17.85 9.10 10.43
CA PRO A 249 17.22 9.96 11.44
C PRO A 249 15.97 9.34 12.08
N ILE A 250 15.27 8.45 11.36
CA ILE A 250 14.13 7.71 11.90
C ILE A 250 14.52 6.73 13.02
N GLY A 251 15.70 6.09 12.95
CA GLY A 251 16.19 5.18 13.99
C GLY A 251 16.51 5.90 15.30
N ASP A 252 16.93 7.17 15.23
CA ASP A 252 17.11 8.02 16.41
C ASP A 252 15.77 8.32 17.11
N LEU A 253 14.74 8.68 16.34
CA LEU A 253 13.39 8.90 16.85
C LEU A 253 12.78 7.63 17.47
N GLU A 254 12.99 6.47 16.86
CA GLU A 254 12.56 5.17 17.41
C GLU A 254 13.21 4.90 18.78
N ARG A 255 14.53 5.16 18.91
CA ARG A 255 15.24 5.00 20.19
C ARG A 255 14.72 5.96 21.26
N ALA A 256 14.42 7.20 20.88
CA ALA A 256 13.82 8.18 21.78
C ALA A 256 12.45 7.72 22.27
N ALA A 257 11.57 7.29 21.35
CA ALA A 257 10.23 6.82 21.66
C ALA A 257 10.25 5.60 22.61
N ARG A 258 11.19 4.66 22.42
CA ARG A 258 11.34 3.47 23.27
C ARG A 258 11.80 3.78 24.70
N ARG A 259 12.48 4.91 24.92
CA ARG A 259 12.95 5.33 26.26
C ARG A 259 11.93 6.22 26.98
N ALA A 260 11.00 6.80 26.24
CA ALA A 260 10.01 7.74 26.76
C ALA A 260 8.66 7.06 27.07
N ARG A 261 7.67 7.83 27.52
CA ARG A 261 6.30 7.33 27.69
C ARG A 261 5.68 7.01 26.31
N PRO A 262 5.31 5.74 26.04
CA PRO A 262 4.83 5.32 24.72
C PRO A 262 3.64 6.09 24.17
N GLU A 263 2.74 6.55 25.06
CA GLU A 263 1.51 7.27 24.69
C GLU A 263 1.75 8.65 24.09
N LEU A 264 2.93 9.25 24.28
CA LEU A 264 3.24 10.60 23.80
C LEU A 264 3.89 10.61 22.41
N TYR A 265 4.16 9.44 21.84
CA TYR A 265 4.86 9.27 20.57
C TYR A 265 3.98 8.59 19.52
N PRO A 266 4.24 8.87 18.23
CA PRO A 266 3.68 8.10 17.12
C PRO A 266 3.96 6.61 17.30
N GLN A 267 2.92 5.77 17.22
CA GLN A 267 3.08 4.33 17.49
C GLN A 267 3.93 3.62 16.44
N THR A 268 4.06 4.20 15.24
CA THR A 268 4.98 3.74 14.19
C THR A 268 6.44 3.74 14.66
N LEU A 269 6.87 4.71 15.48
CA LEU A 269 8.22 4.74 16.06
C LEU A 269 8.48 3.63 17.09
N LEU A 270 7.42 2.98 17.59
CA LEU A 270 7.50 1.84 18.49
C LEU A 270 7.40 0.50 17.75
N GLY A 271 7.43 0.52 16.41
CA GLY A 271 7.29 -0.69 15.60
C GLY A 271 5.87 -1.27 15.67
N ARG A 272 4.85 -0.41 15.77
CA ARG A 272 3.44 -0.81 15.77
C ARG A 272 2.75 -0.19 14.56
N GLN A 273 2.01 -1.00 13.81
CA GLN A 273 1.20 -0.51 12.69
C GLN A 273 0.16 0.51 13.19
N VAL A 274 0.06 1.61 12.45
CA VAL A 274 -0.96 2.65 12.62
C VAL A 274 -1.84 2.67 11.38
N TYR A 275 -3.13 2.91 11.57
CA TYR A 275 -4.10 2.99 10.49
C TYR A 275 -4.52 4.45 10.26
N TRP A 276 -4.75 4.83 8.99
CA TRP A 276 -5.11 6.17 8.55
C TRP A 276 -6.30 6.19 7.56
N THR A 277 -6.93 7.34 7.37
CA THR A 277 -7.83 7.60 6.25
C THR A 277 -7.41 8.87 5.52
N ALA A 278 -7.84 9.00 4.26
CA ALA A 278 -7.58 10.17 3.43
C ALA A 278 -8.65 11.24 3.60
N LEU A 279 -8.24 12.50 3.48
CA LEU A 279 -9.07 13.70 3.41
C LEU A 279 -8.77 14.42 2.10
N GLY A 280 -9.80 14.76 1.34
CA GLY A 280 -9.63 15.38 0.03
C GLY A 280 -10.90 16.07 -0.47
N GLU A 281 -10.76 16.82 -1.56
CA GLU A 281 -11.84 17.52 -2.24
C GLU A 281 -12.26 16.75 -3.49
N CYS A 282 -13.55 16.76 -3.80
CA CYS A 282 -14.04 16.17 -5.05
C CYS A 282 -13.38 16.80 -6.29
N GLY A 283 -12.82 15.96 -7.16
CA GLY A 283 -12.20 16.40 -8.41
C GLY A 283 -10.86 17.10 -8.23
N ARG A 284 -10.20 16.94 -7.08
CA ARG A 284 -8.82 17.41 -6.82
C ARG A 284 -7.94 16.23 -6.47
N GLY A 285 -6.69 16.23 -6.94
CA GLY A 285 -5.76 15.13 -6.69
C GLY A 285 -5.01 15.17 -5.36
N ASP A 286 -5.06 16.31 -4.64
CA ASP A 286 -4.32 16.52 -3.40
C ASP A 286 -5.04 15.87 -2.21
N GLN A 287 -4.30 15.16 -1.35
CA GLN A 287 -4.86 14.50 -0.16
C GLN A 287 -4.01 14.71 1.11
N ALA A 288 -4.69 14.97 2.22
CA ALA A 288 -4.14 14.88 3.56
C ALA A 288 -4.47 13.52 4.17
N LEU A 289 -3.73 13.11 5.20
CA LEU A 289 -4.06 11.91 5.99
C LEU A 289 -4.37 12.30 7.43
N ILE A 290 -5.25 11.52 8.06
CA ILE A 290 -5.45 11.51 9.51
C ILE A 290 -5.28 10.08 10.01
N ASP A 291 -4.53 9.89 11.09
CA ASP A 291 -4.31 8.59 11.73
C ASP A 291 -5.34 8.30 12.82
N GLU A 292 -5.46 7.03 13.22
CA GLU A 292 -6.46 6.55 14.18
C GLU A 292 -6.32 7.19 15.59
N TYR A 293 -5.24 7.94 15.84
CA TYR A 293 -4.95 8.68 17.06
C TYR A 293 -5.19 10.20 16.91
N GLY A 294 -5.60 10.65 15.72
CA GLY A 294 -5.91 12.04 15.40
C GLY A 294 -4.70 12.87 14.98
N ALA A 295 -3.55 12.25 14.67
CA ALA A 295 -2.45 12.95 14.03
C ALA A 295 -2.80 13.22 12.55
N VAL A 296 -2.38 14.37 12.04
CA VAL A 296 -2.67 14.81 10.67
C VAL A 296 -1.38 15.05 9.90
N GLU A 297 -1.30 14.51 8.69
CA GLU A 297 -0.26 14.77 7.70
C GLU A 297 -0.89 15.62 6.59
N PRO A 298 -0.60 16.93 6.50
CA PRO A 298 -1.31 17.83 5.59
C PRO A 298 -1.15 17.49 4.10
N ARG A 299 -0.04 16.85 3.72
CA ARG A 299 0.27 16.48 2.33
C ARG A 299 1.35 15.39 2.28
N PRO A 300 1.52 14.65 1.17
CA PRO A 300 2.56 13.63 1.05
C PRO A 300 3.94 14.15 1.44
N GLY A 301 4.66 13.40 2.28
CA GLY A 301 6.02 13.77 2.70
C GLY A 301 6.10 14.88 3.76
N ALA A 302 4.97 15.41 4.23
CA ALA A 302 4.97 16.44 5.26
C ALA A 302 5.16 15.86 6.68
N PRO A 303 5.70 16.65 7.62
CA PRO A 303 5.57 16.40 9.05
C PRO A 303 4.13 16.15 9.47
N GLN A 304 3.92 15.32 10.48
CA GLN A 304 2.62 15.18 11.13
C GLN A 304 2.46 16.15 12.31
N ILE A 305 1.21 16.60 12.54
CA ILE A 305 0.78 17.33 13.74
C ILE A 305 -0.12 16.44 14.58
N ALA A 306 0.17 16.30 15.88
CA ALA A 306 -0.58 15.43 16.79
C ALA A 306 -0.98 16.17 18.07
N ALA A 307 -2.16 15.87 18.59
CA ALA A 307 -2.65 16.44 19.84
C ALA A 307 -2.15 15.68 21.07
N LEU A 308 -1.66 16.43 22.06
CA LEU A 308 -1.37 15.97 23.41
C LEU A 308 -2.17 16.83 24.39
N LEU A 309 -2.69 16.21 25.45
CA LEU A 309 -3.48 16.88 26.46
C LEU A 309 -2.71 16.94 27.78
N ARG A 310 -2.51 18.15 28.32
CA ARG A 310 -2.01 18.36 29.67
C ARG A 310 -3.17 18.36 30.65
N CYS A 311 -3.23 17.36 31.50
CA CYS A 311 -4.23 17.24 32.56
C CYS A 311 -3.57 16.78 33.86
N ALA A 312 -4.00 17.38 34.99
CA ALA A 312 -3.40 17.14 36.31
C ALA A 312 -1.85 17.26 36.33
N GLY A 313 -1.30 18.22 35.56
CA GLY A 313 0.14 18.48 35.49
C GLY A 313 0.95 17.53 34.59
N ALA A 314 0.33 16.56 33.92
CA ALA A 314 1.04 15.62 33.04
C ALA A 314 0.47 15.62 31.62
N LEU A 315 1.35 15.44 30.62
CA LEU A 315 0.91 15.16 29.24
C LEU A 315 0.33 13.75 29.11
N ARG A 316 -0.68 13.64 28.24
CA ARG A 316 -1.37 12.43 27.78
C ARG A 316 -1.50 12.47 26.26
N GLY A 317 -1.46 11.29 25.63
CA GLY A 317 -1.76 11.14 24.21
C GLY A 317 -2.79 10.05 23.98
N ALA A 318 -3.45 10.10 22.82
CA ALA A 318 -4.52 9.19 22.44
C ALA A 318 -4.18 7.68 22.56
N PRO A 319 -2.95 7.20 22.29
CA PRO A 319 -2.62 5.78 22.45
C PRO A 319 -2.74 5.24 23.89
N GLY A 320 -2.66 6.12 24.90
CA GLY A 320 -2.84 5.78 26.32
C GLY A 320 -4.23 6.10 26.87
N ALA A 321 -5.20 6.46 26.02
CA ALA A 321 -6.52 6.90 26.44
C ALA A 321 -7.39 5.77 27.00
N GLU A 322 -8.26 6.13 27.94
CA GLU A 322 -9.24 5.21 28.57
C GLU A 322 -10.32 4.76 27.57
N ARG A 323 -10.63 5.63 26.61
CA ARG A 323 -11.56 5.40 25.52
C ARG A 323 -11.03 6.13 24.29
N LEU A 324 -11.12 5.49 23.14
CA LEU A 324 -10.72 6.02 21.83
C LEU A 324 -11.75 5.56 20.80
N THR A 325 -12.29 6.49 20.01
CA THR A 325 -13.29 6.21 18.98
C THR A 325 -12.99 7.02 17.72
N GLN A 326 -13.17 6.39 16.56
CA GLN A 326 -13.03 7.01 15.25
C GLN A 326 -14.35 6.95 14.51
N THR A 327 -14.72 8.04 13.84
CA THR A 327 -15.98 8.13 13.09
C THR A 327 -15.80 8.95 11.82
N LEU A 328 -16.69 8.73 10.85
CA LEU A 328 -16.94 9.64 9.75
C LEU A 328 -18.23 10.44 10.03
N ASP A 329 -18.26 11.70 9.62
CA ASP A 329 -19.44 12.55 9.74
C ASP A 329 -20.64 11.95 8.97
N ALA A 330 -21.82 12.00 9.60
CA ALA A 330 -23.03 11.33 9.10
C ALA A 330 -22.82 9.85 8.73
N GLY A 331 -21.84 9.18 9.34
CA GLY A 331 -21.51 7.77 9.12
C GLY A 331 -20.60 7.51 7.92
N SER A 332 -20.58 8.35 6.87
CA SER A 332 -19.90 8.02 5.61
C SER A 332 -19.13 9.16 4.94
N LEU A 333 -19.32 10.42 5.36
CA LEU A 333 -18.68 11.56 4.71
C LEU A 333 -17.20 11.62 5.08
N PRO A 334 -16.30 12.05 4.17
CA PRO A 334 -14.85 12.09 4.41
C PRO A 334 -14.44 13.31 5.28
N ILE A 335 -15.20 13.50 6.36
CA ILE A 335 -14.92 14.39 7.48
C ILE A 335 -14.68 13.45 8.66
N ALA A 336 -13.40 13.25 8.98
CA ALA A 336 -12.99 12.25 9.96
C ALA A 336 -12.92 12.86 11.35
N SER A 337 -13.34 12.11 12.35
CA SER A 337 -13.18 12.46 13.76
C SER A 337 -12.48 11.37 14.54
N VAL A 338 -11.62 11.76 15.47
CA VAL A 338 -11.02 10.92 16.50
C VAL A 338 -11.29 11.54 17.85
N VAL A 339 -11.93 10.79 18.75
CA VAL A 339 -12.29 11.26 20.09
C VAL A 339 -11.70 10.33 21.12
N TRP A 340 -11.01 10.89 22.11
CA TRP A 340 -10.39 10.12 23.19
C TRP A 340 -10.50 10.81 24.55
N ARG A 341 -10.42 10.02 25.62
CA ARG A 341 -10.61 10.48 27.01
C ARG A 341 -9.41 10.21 27.90
N ALA A 342 -9.12 11.17 28.77
CA ALA A 342 -8.15 11.03 29.84
C ALA A 342 -8.53 11.92 31.03
N GLN A 343 -8.62 11.35 32.24
CA GLN A 343 -8.79 12.11 33.49
C GLN A 343 -10.05 13.01 33.52
N GLY A 344 -11.15 12.54 32.93
CA GLY A 344 -12.41 13.31 32.87
C GLY A 344 -12.45 14.42 31.81
N LEU A 345 -11.38 14.59 31.02
CA LEU A 345 -11.38 15.41 29.81
C LEU A 345 -11.55 14.53 28.58
N GLU A 346 -12.25 15.06 27.59
CA GLU A 346 -12.38 14.48 26.26
C GLU A 346 -11.66 15.39 25.25
N CYS A 347 -10.78 14.82 24.44
CA CYS A 347 -10.12 15.50 23.33
C CYS A 347 -10.64 14.92 22.01
N GLY A 348 -11.26 15.77 21.20
CA GLY A 348 -11.73 15.46 19.86
C GLY A 348 -10.89 16.16 18.80
N VAL A 349 -10.50 15.43 17.76
CA VAL A 349 -9.91 15.95 16.53
C VAL A 349 -10.92 15.71 15.42
N THR A 350 -11.38 16.75 14.73
CA THR A 350 -12.22 16.63 13.52
C THR A 350 -11.51 17.29 12.36
N ALA A 351 -11.36 16.60 11.25
CA ALA A 351 -10.60 17.08 10.09
C ALA A 351 -11.33 16.85 8.77
N PHE A 352 -11.18 17.82 7.85
CA PHE A 352 -11.70 17.77 6.48
C PHE A 352 -10.89 18.67 5.55
N ALA A 353 -10.96 18.42 4.25
CA ALA A 353 -10.31 19.24 3.23
C ALA A 353 -11.29 20.24 2.60
N ASP A 354 -10.85 21.48 2.40
CA ASP A 354 -11.59 22.51 1.67
C ASP A 354 -10.61 23.54 1.10
N ALA A 355 -10.87 24.05 -0.11
CA ALA A 355 -10.08 25.09 -0.76
C ALA A 355 -8.55 24.82 -0.84
N GLY A 356 -8.13 23.57 -0.99
CA GLY A 356 -6.72 23.15 -1.06
C GLY A 356 -5.97 23.12 0.28
N GLN A 357 -6.68 23.20 1.41
CA GLN A 357 -6.13 23.10 2.76
C GLN A 357 -6.92 22.07 3.57
N VAL A 358 -6.27 21.49 4.58
CA VAL A 358 -6.95 20.69 5.59
C VAL A 358 -7.29 21.58 6.78
N PHE A 359 -8.55 21.56 7.18
CA PHE A 359 -9.06 22.15 8.42
C PHE A 359 -9.13 21.08 9.50
N CYS A 360 -8.58 21.37 10.67
CA CYS A 360 -8.62 20.49 11.83
C CYS A 360 -9.08 21.27 13.06
N GLU A 361 -10.20 20.87 13.68
CA GLU A 361 -10.56 21.36 15.02
C GLU A 361 -10.07 20.38 16.08
N TYR A 362 -9.34 20.92 17.05
CA TYR A 362 -8.95 20.24 18.27
C TYR A 362 -9.80 20.80 19.41
N ARG A 363 -10.78 20.01 19.86
CA ARG A 363 -11.74 20.38 20.90
C ARG A 363 -11.46 19.61 22.18
N VAL A 364 -11.36 20.32 23.29
CA VAL A 364 -11.23 19.74 24.63
C VAL A 364 -12.50 20.06 25.42
N SER A 365 -13.15 19.04 25.97
CA SER A 365 -14.39 19.16 26.74
C SER A 365 -14.20 18.60 28.14
N ASN A 366 -14.70 19.30 29.16
CA ASN A 366 -14.71 18.81 30.54
C ASN A 366 -15.95 17.95 30.79
N MET A 367 -15.74 16.63 30.87
CA MET A 367 -16.78 15.63 31.12
C MET A 367 -16.91 15.30 32.61
N GLY A 368 -16.08 15.90 33.47
CA GLY A 368 -16.09 15.72 34.92
C GLY A 368 -17.08 16.64 35.64
N ALA A 369 -17.25 16.39 36.94
CA ALA A 369 -18.15 17.17 37.80
C ALA A 369 -17.47 18.41 38.43
N ALA A 370 -16.16 18.57 38.27
CA ALA A 370 -15.38 19.68 38.83
C ALA A 370 -14.72 20.51 37.71
N ALA A 371 -14.44 21.78 37.98
CA ALA A 371 -13.69 22.62 37.07
C ALA A 371 -12.26 22.07 36.87
N GLN A 372 -11.77 22.11 35.64
CA GLN A 372 -10.45 21.60 35.28
C GLN A 372 -9.69 22.62 34.44
N SER A 373 -8.39 22.73 34.68
CA SER A 373 -7.48 23.56 33.87
C SER A 373 -6.36 22.70 33.32
N GLY A 374 -5.83 23.11 32.18
CA GLY A 374 -4.81 22.34 31.47
C GLY A 374 -4.32 23.04 30.21
N GLY A 375 -3.80 22.24 29.30
CA GLY A 375 -3.28 22.71 28.03
C GLY A 375 -3.51 21.70 26.91
N LEU A 376 -3.83 22.19 25.72
CA LEU A 376 -3.79 21.43 24.47
C LEU A 376 -2.44 21.72 23.81
N ALA A 377 -1.56 20.72 23.74
CA ALA A 377 -0.27 20.83 23.06
C ALA A 377 -0.35 20.17 21.68
N LEU A 378 -0.13 20.95 20.63
CA LEU A 378 -0.06 20.44 19.26
C LEU A 378 1.40 20.21 18.88
N ALA A 379 1.81 18.94 18.84
CA ALA A 379 3.17 18.52 18.57
C ALA A 379 3.38 18.28 17.07
N VAL A 380 4.35 18.97 16.46
CA VAL A 380 4.78 18.80 15.07
C VAL A 380 6.10 18.06 15.06
N ARG A 381 6.16 16.94 14.32
CA ARG A 381 7.30 16.01 14.33
C ARG A 381 7.76 15.66 12.93
N PRO A 382 9.07 15.40 12.75
CA PRO A 382 9.68 15.11 11.46
C PRO A 382 9.38 13.67 10.97
N VAL A 383 8.14 13.20 11.15
CA VAL A 383 7.68 11.87 10.75
C VAL A 383 6.41 11.98 9.95
N GLN A 384 6.29 11.11 8.97
CA GLN A 384 5.05 10.93 8.20
C GLN A 384 4.12 9.98 8.94
N ILE A 385 2.81 10.08 8.68
CA ILE A 385 1.84 9.07 9.14
C ILE A 385 2.16 7.73 8.48
N ASN A 386 2.52 7.77 7.19
CA ASN A 386 2.95 6.59 6.46
C ASN A 386 4.35 6.15 6.96
N PRO A 387 4.51 4.97 7.59
CA PRO A 387 5.78 4.54 8.18
C PRO A 387 6.80 4.04 7.14
N TYR A 388 8.04 3.80 7.56
CA TYR A 388 9.11 3.39 6.64
C TYR A 388 8.89 2.02 5.99
N TRP A 389 8.22 1.08 6.68
CA TRP A 389 7.84 -0.22 6.10
C TRP A 389 6.66 -0.11 5.11
N GLN A 390 6.14 1.11 4.90
CA GLN A 390 5.15 1.47 3.88
C GLN A 390 5.71 2.57 2.96
N HIS A 391 7.04 2.61 2.77
CA HIS A 391 7.75 3.57 1.92
C HIS A 391 7.70 5.05 2.35
N GLY A 392 7.21 5.36 3.56
CA GLY A 392 7.26 6.70 4.16
C GLY A 392 8.36 6.85 5.22
N GLY A 393 8.02 7.38 6.39
CA GLY A 393 8.87 7.40 7.59
C GLY A 393 9.37 8.77 8.00
N HIS A 394 10.40 9.31 7.34
CA HIS A 394 11.04 10.59 7.71
C HIS A 394 10.50 11.76 6.88
N ALA A 395 10.17 12.86 7.55
CA ALA A 395 9.81 14.14 6.95
C ALA A 395 10.72 15.23 7.52
N ALA A 396 11.86 15.47 6.87
CA ALA A 396 12.91 16.31 7.44
C ALA A 396 12.44 17.74 7.77
N ILE A 397 12.77 18.19 8.98
CA ILE A 397 12.53 19.56 9.44
C ILE A 397 13.89 20.20 9.76
N MET A 398 14.36 21.06 8.87
CA MET A 398 15.63 21.77 8.95
C MET A 398 15.46 23.16 9.58
N SER A 399 14.29 23.77 9.44
CA SER A 399 13.98 25.03 10.11
C SER A 399 12.53 25.09 10.55
N MET A 400 12.30 25.70 11.70
CA MET A 400 10.96 26.01 12.20
C MET A 400 10.91 27.44 12.70
N ALA A 401 9.80 28.13 12.46
CA ALA A 401 9.55 29.43 13.07
C ALA A 401 8.06 29.66 13.35
N LEU A 402 7.70 30.06 14.57
CA LEU A 402 6.38 30.55 14.91
C LEU A 402 6.35 32.08 14.77
N LYS A 403 5.48 32.60 13.90
CA LYS A 403 5.26 34.04 13.69
C LYS A 403 3.79 34.36 13.96
N GLY A 404 3.50 34.82 15.18
CA GLY A 404 2.14 35.06 15.65
C GLY A 404 1.33 33.76 15.69
N ARG A 405 0.39 33.59 14.75
CA ARG A 405 -0.45 32.39 14.61
C ARG A 405 0.08 31.38 13.58
N ARG A 406 1.15 31.69 12.85
CA ARG A 406 1.63 30.88 11.74
C ARG A 406 2.89 30.12 12.10
N LEU A 407 2.86 28.80 11.95
CA LEU A 407 4.03 27.95 12.03
C LEU A 407 4.62 27.78 10.63
N TRP A 408 5.90 28.09 10.52
CA TRP A 408 6.70 27.91 9.31
C TRP A 408 7.60 26.69 9.48
N VAL A 409 7.71 25.89 8.44
CA VAL A 409 8.63 24.74 8.36
C VAL A 409 9.39 24.83 7.04
N ASN A 410 10.71 24.71 7.08
CA ASN A 410 11.59 24.73 5.91
C ASN A 410 11.33 25.92 4.97
N GLY A 411 11.05 27.10 5.55
CA GLY A 411 10.81 28.34 4.79
C GLY A 411 9.41 28.50 4.20
N ALA A 412 8.49 27.55 4.39
CA ALA A 412 7.08 27.64 3.95
C ALA A 412 6.12 27.70 5.14
N ILE A 413 4.93 28.29 4.95
CA ILE A 413 3.86 28.23 5.94
C ILE A 413 3.36 26.79 6.02
N TYR A 414 3.58 26.15 7.16
CA TYR A 414 3.15 24.78 7.42
C TYR A 414 1.73 24.72 7.96
N ALA A 415 1.39 25.63 8.87
CA ALA A 415 0.05 25.72 9.44
C ALA A 415 -0.24 27.13 9.97
N GLU A 416 -1.52 27.49 10.00
CA GLU A 416 -2.04 28.62 10.77
C GLU A 416 -2.94 28.11 11.90
N PHE A 417 -2.85 28.71 13.08
CA PHE A 417 -3.71 28.44 14.23
C PHE A 417 -4.80 29.51 14.36
N SER A 418 -5.98 29.15 14.89
CA SER A 418 -7.08 30.12 15.08
C SER A 418 -6.79 31.19 16.14
N ARG A 419 -5.80 30.94 16.99
CA ARG A 419 -5.30 31.87 18.02
C ARG A 419 -3.79 31.68 18.20
N ALA A 420 -3.11 32.66 18.78
CA ALA A 420 -1.70 32.50 19.11
C ALA A 420 -1.57 31.49 20.28
N PRO A 421 -0.58 30.57 20.24
CA PRO A 421 -0.35 29.68 21.37
C PRO A 421 0.15 30.46 22.59
N ASN A 422 -0.20 29.97 23.78
CA ASN A 422 0.29 30.55 25.04
C ASN A 422 1.77 30.25 25.24
N TYR A 423 2.22 29.08 24.77
CA TYR A 423 3.61 28.64 24.83
C TYR A 423 4.01 27.97 23.51
N CYS A 424 5.25 28.18 23.08
CA CYS A 424 5.84 27.46 21.97
C CYS A 424 7.23 26.94 22.35
N ALA A 425 7.40 25.63 22.26
CA ALA A 425 8.69 24.98 22.33
C ALA A 425 9.09 24.50 20.94
N ILE A 426 10.31 24.80 20.52
CA ILE A 426 10.98 24.29 19.32
C ILE A 426 12.30 23.71 19.81
N ALA A 427 12.55 22.45 19.48
CA ALA A 427 13.66 21.68 20.02
C ALA A 427 14.51 21.08 18.90
N GLU A 428 15.83 21.14 19.09
CA GLU A 428 16.77 20.24 18.42
C GLU A 428 16.64 18.82 18.99
N PHE A 429 16.98 17.83 18.17
CA PHE A 429 16.99 16.44 18.60
C PHE A 429 18.31 16.08 19.31
N ASP A 430 18.29 16.05 20.64
CA ASP A 430 19.40 15.64 21.50
C ASP A 430 19.08 14.32 22.24
N GLY A 431 18.75 13.28 21.47
CA GLY A 431 18.33 11.98 22.02
C GLY A 431 16.89 11.92 22.54
N GLY A 432 16.12 13.00 22.36
CA GLY A 432 14.70 13.18 22.68
C GLY A 432 14.10 14.29 21.80
N ASP A 433 12.80 14.24 21.53
CA ASP A 433 12.09 15.31 20.82
C ASP A 433 11.52 16.37 21.77
N VAL A 434 10.79 17.35 21.23
CA VAL A 434 10.20 18.46 21.99
C VAL A 434 9.36 18.02 23.20
N VAL A 435 8.77 16.82 23.18
CA VAL A 435 7.91 16.36 24.29
C VAL A 435 8.70 16.15 25.57
N TRP A 436 9.98 15.78 25.50
CA TRP A 436 10.83 15.69 26.70
C TRP A 436 10.89 17.02 27.45
N LEU A 437 10.96 18.13 26.71
CA LEU A 437 11.07 19.46 27.31
C LEU A 437 9.78 19.91 27.99
N ILE A 438 8.64 19.51 27.43
CA ILE A 438 7.31 19.97 27.89
C ILE A 438 6.57 18.94 28.73
N GLU A 439 7.18 17.81 29.04
CA GLU A 439 6.49 16.65 29.60
C GLU A 439 5.74 16.96 30.91
N ASN A 440 6.39 17.72 31.79
CA ASN A 440 5.91 18.04 33.14
C ASN A 440 5.34 19.46 33.25
N LEU A 441 5.72 20.37 32.36
CA LEU A 441 5.26 21.76 32.36
C LEU A 441 5.33 22.36 30.94
N PRO A 442 4.49 23.36 30.61
CA PRO A 442 4.67 24.13 29.39
C PRO A 442 6.02 24.87 29.41
N LEU A 443 6.63 25.04 28.24
CA LEU A 443 7.91 25.73 28.07
C LEU A 443 7.85 26.71 26.89
N GLN A 444 8.52 27.85 27.05
CA GLN A 444 8.77 28.79 25.97
C GLN A 444 10.25 28.75 25.57
N THR A 445 10.54 28.37 24.32
CA THR A 445 11.88 28.43 23.72
C THR A 445 11.94 29.60 22.72
N PRO A 446 13.07 29.86 22.04
CA PRO A 446 13.07 30.74 20.89
C PRO A 446 12.00 30.33 19.87
N TYR A 447 11.32 31.31 19.30
CA TYR A 447 10.27 31.10 18.30
C TYR A 447 10.80 30.70 16.92
N ALA A 448 12.12 30.60 16.75
CA ALA A 448 12.74 30.14 15.52
C ALA A 448 14.00 29.34 15.83
N LEU A 449 14.20 28.24 15.10
CA LEU A 449 15.38 27.40 15.19
C LEU A 449 15.72 26.83 13.81
N GLU A 450 17.01 26.72 13.53
CA GLU A 450 17.55 26.05 12.34
C GLU A 450 18.48 24.92 12.78
N SER A 451 18.50 23.85 12.02
CA SER A 451 19.24 22.63 12.31
C SER A 451 19.71 21.95 11.05
N ALA A 452 20.88 21.31 11.15
CA ALA A 452 21.39 20.40 10.13
C ALA A 452 20.92 18.94 10.31
N SER A 453 20.30 18.58 11.44
CA SER A 453 19.89 17.20 11.74
C SER A 453 18.67 16.74 10.94
N GLY A 454 17.82 17.68 10.51
CA GLY A 454 16.52 17.39 9.91
C GLY A 454 15.52 16.80 10.90
N LEU A 455 15.78 16.91 12.21
CA LEU A 455 15.00 16.30 13.29
C LEU A 455 14.34 17.33 14.22
N LEU A 456 14.27 18.61 13.82
CA LEU A 456 13.57 19.60 14.62
C LEU A 456 12.12 19.16 14.90
N SER A 457 11.65 19.47 16.10
CA SER A 457 10.26 19.25 16.49
C SER A 457 9.75 20.46 17.27
N ALA A 458 8.43 20.68 17.25
CA ALA A 458 7.81 21.77 17.99
C ALA A 458 6.54 21.33 18.70
N ALA A 459 6.20 22.04 19.78
CA ALA A 459 4.94 21.92 20.47
C ALA A 459 4.38 23.31 20.75
N CYS A 460 3.18 23.59 20.22
CA CYS A 460 2.43 24.81 20.48
C CYS A 460 1.34 24.48 21.49
N GLU A 461 1.41 25.05 22.69
CA GLU A 461 0.47 24.78 23.78
C GLU A 461 -0.53 25.93 23.97
N PHE A 462 -1.81 25.56 24.11
CA PHE A 462 -2.93 26.45 24.33
C PHE A 462 -3.60 26.11 25.66
N SER A 463 -3.55 27.05 26.60
CA SER A 463 -4.08 26.86 27.95
C SER A 463 -5.60 27.03 27.98
N PHE A 464 -6.26 26.26 28.83
CA PHE A 464 -7.70 26.36 29.09
C PHE A 464 -8.00 26.24 30.59
N ALA A 465 -9.16 26.78 30.97
CA ALA A 465 -9.83 26.53 32.24
C ALA A 465 -11.31 26.31 31.91
N LEU A 466 -11.84 25.15 32.28
CA LEU A 466 -13.15 24.66 31.85
C LEU A 466 -14.01 24.29 33.06
N ALA A 467 -15.18 24.92 33.18
CA ALA A 467 -16.23 24.43 34.06
C ALA A 467 -16.77 23.06 33.58
N PRO A 468 -17.49 22.30 34.43
CA PRO A 468 -18.19 21.09 34.00
C PRO A 468 -19.07 21.33 32.76
N GLY A 469 -18.90 20.52 31.71
CA GLY A 469 -19.62 20.65 30.45
C GLY A 469 -19.12 21.74 29.49
N GLU A 470 -18.17 22.57 29.92
CA GLU A 470 -17.54 23.58 29.06
C GLU A 470 -16.52 22.94 28.11
N HIS A 471 -16.27 23.61 26.99
CA HIS A 471 -15.30 23.17 26.00
C HIS A 471 -14.43 24.34 25.50
N PHE A 472 -13.23 23.99 25.06
CA PHE A 472 -12.24 24.87 24.46
C PHE A 472 -11.84 24.29 23.09
N SER A 473 -11.65 25.12 22.07
CA SER A 473 -11.16 24.64 20.77
C SER A 473 -10.11 25.53 20.12
N VAL A 474 -9.26 24.87 19.33
CA VAL A 474 -8.27 25.47 18.43
C VAL A 474 -8.47 24.88 17.06
N THR A 475 -8.62 25.74 16.05
CA THR A 475 -8.67 25.34 14.65
C THR A 475 -7.27 25.49 14.07
N VAL A 476 -6.88 24.53 13.24
CA VAL A 476 -5.65 24.52 12.47
C VAL A 476 -6.00 24.40 11.01
N ALA A 477 -5.42 25.27 10.20
CA ALA A 477 -5.48 25.17 8.75
C ALA A 477 -4.07 24.89 8.21
N ALA A 478 -3.91 23.89 7.35
CA ALA A 478 -2.63 23.54 6.75
C ALA A 478 -2.77 23.31 5.23
N PRO A 479 -1.88 23.88 4.39
CA PRO A 479 -1.98 23.75 2.95
C PRO A 479 -1.66 22.32 2.50
N MET A 480 -2.49 21.78 1.60
CA MET A 480 -2.30 20.45 1.03
C MET A 480 -1.38 20.48 -0.22
N ARG A 481 -1.17 21.67 -0.79
CA ARG A 481 -0.33 21.91 -1.97
C ARG A 481 0.34 23.27 -1.90
N ASP A 482 1.37 23.46 -2.71
CA ASP A 482 2.06 24.75 -2.78
C ASP A 482 1.14 25.87 -3.29
N GLY A 483 1.40 27.10 -2.83
CA GLY A 483 0.65 28.29 -3.22
C GLY A 483 -0.67 28.51 -2.46
N VAL A 484 -1.14 27.54 -1.67
CA VAL A 484 -2.30 27.73 -0.79
C VAL A 484 -1.90 28.48 0.47
N GLN A 485 -2.65 29.52 0.82
CA GLN A 485 -2.48 30.26 2.07
C GLN A 485 -3.46 29.70 3.10
N PRO A 486 -3.01 29.12 4.22
CA PRO A 486 -3.91 28.60 5.22
C PRO A 486 -4.66 29.73 5.93
N ASP A 487 -5.95 29.53 6.18
CA ASP A 487 -6.81 30.46 6.92
C ASP A 487 -7.53 29.74 8.06
N ALA A 488 -6.98 29.83 9.26
CA ALA A 488 -7.58 29.25 10.46
C ALA A 488 -8.54 30.23 11.18
N GLN A 489 -8.86 31.38 10.58
CA GLN A 489 -9.84 32.33 11.11
C GLN A 489 -11.24 32.10 10.56
N MET A 490 -11.36 31.36 9.44
CA MET A 490 -12.64 30.89 8.95
C MET A 490 -13.38 30.12 10.07
N PRO A 491 -14.65 30.43 10.36
CA PRO A 491 -15.42 29.69 11.35
C PRO A 491 -15.50 28.20 10.98
N PHE A 492 -14.95 27.34 11.84
CA PHE A 492 -14.77 25.92 11.52
C PHE A 492 -16.08 25.19 11.22
N GLU A 493 -17.14 25.44 12.01
CA GLU A 493 -18.42 24.77 11.80
C GLU A 493 -19.13 25.26 10.52
N ASP A 494 -18.97 26.53 10.15
CA ASP A 494 -19.51 27.05 8.88
C ASP A 494 -18.80 26.38 7.69
N ALA A 495 -17.48 26.24 7.76
CA ALA A 495 -16.70 25.50 6.76
C ALA A 495 -17.10 24.02 6.71
N ARG A 496 -17.26 23.38 7.88
CA ARG A 496 -17.68 21.98 7.98
C ARG A 496 -19.06 21.75 7.38
N GLU A 497 -20.04 22.61 7.68
CA GLU A 497 -21.39 22.49 7.15
C GLU A 497 -21.41 22.74 5.63
N SER A 498 -20.60 23.70 5.15
CA SER A 498 -20.39 23.91 3.71
C SER A 498 -19.86 22.65 3.02
N VAL A 499 -18.82 22.02 3.59
CA VAL A 499 -18.23 20.78 3.08
C VAL A 499 -19.22 19.61 3.16
N ARG A 500 -19.95 19.48 4.27
CA ARG A 500 -21.01 18.46 4.46
C ARG A 500 -22.08 18.61 3.39
N LYS A 501 -22.54 19.83 3.13
CA LYS A 501 -23.51 20.13 2.07
C LYS A 501 -22.95 19.79 0.70
N ALA A 502 -21.71 20.20 0.40
CA ALA A 502 -21.06 19.91 -0.87
C ALA A 502 -20.95 18.40 -1.13
N TRP A 503 -20.57 17.61 -0.12
CA TRP A 503 -20.53 16.15 -0.23
C TRP A 503 -21.90 15.53 -0.40
N ARG A 504 -22.93 15.98 0.33
CA ARG A 504 -24.31 15.49 0.16
C ARG A 504 -24.87 15.80 -1.22
N ASP A 505 -24.70 17.03 -1.70
CA ASP A 505 -25.11 17.45 -3.04
C ASP A 505 -24.40 16.61 -4.11
N ARG A 506 -23.12 16.29 -3.86
CA ARG A 506 -22.29 15.51 -4.76
C ARG A 506 -22.66 14.03 -4.80
N MET A 507 -22.83 13.38 -3.66
CA MET A 507 -23.18 11.95 -3.59
C MET A 507 -24.64 11.71 -3.97
N GLY A 508 -25.51 12.70 -3.74
CA GLY A 508 -26.95 12.57 -3.96
C GLY A 508 -27.62 11.69 -2.90
N PRO A 509 -28.87 11.26 -3.15
CA PRO A 509 -29.60 10.42 -2.20
C PRO A 509 -28.99 9.01 -2.11
N ARG A 510 -29.03 8.44 -0.90
CA ARG A 510 -28.57 7.07 -0.64
C ARG A 510 -29.30 6.08 -1.54
N ARG A 511 -28.52 5.24 -2.24
CA ARG A 511 -29.05 4.30 -3.24
C ARG A 511 -29.45 2.94 -2.70
N ILE A 512 -28.75 2.47 -1.67
CA ILE A 512 -28.92 1.13 -1.12
C ILE A 512 -29.06 1.25 0.38
N GLU A 513 -30.15 0.72 0.92
CA GLU A 513 -30.41 0.61 2.35
C GLU A 513 -30.84 -0.82 2.66
N VAL A 514 -30.38 -1.31 3.81
CA VAL A 514 -30.74 -2.61 4.37
C VAL A 514 -30.95 -2.44 5.87
N GLY A 515 -31.62 -3.39 6.53
CA GLY A 515 -31.92 -3.33 7.96
C GLY A 515 -30.70 -3.21 8.88
N ASP A 516 -29.50 -3.50 8.36
CA ASP A 516 -28.23 -3.20 9.02
C ASP A 516 -27.64 -1.86 8.50
N PRO A 517 -27.72 -0.77 9.30
CA PRO A 517 -27.22 0.54 8.87
C PRO A 517 -25.70 0.55 8.63
N GLU A 518 -24.96 -0.37 9.25
CA GLU A 518 -23.51 -0.48 9.09
C GLU A 518 -23.11 -0.82 7.65
N ILE A 519 -23.95 -1.60 6.95
CA ILE A 519 -23.74 -1.95 5.54
C ILE A 519 -23.99 -0.72 4.66
N ALA A 520 -25.12 -0.05 4.85
CA ALA A 520 -25.51 1.09 4.03
C ALA A 520 -24.53 2.26 4.18
N ASP A 521 -24.08 2.55 5.41
CA ASP A 521 -23.05 3.58 5.65
C ASP A 521 -21.69 3.19 5.05
N THR A 522 -21.35 1.89 5.08
CA THR A 522 -20.09 1.41 4.47
C THR A 522 -20.14 1.53 2.95
N LEU A 523 -21.27 1.23 2.30
CA LEU A 523 -21.46 1.43 0.86
C LEU A 523 -21.26 2.90 0.47
N ASP A 524 -21.91 3.84 1.18
CA ASP A 524 -21.75 5.27 0.92
C ASP A 524 -20.30 5.73 1.15
N ALA A 525 -19.64 5.23 2.20
CA ALA A 525 -18.25 5.57 2.50
C ALA A 525 -17.30 5.10 1.38
N GLN A 526 -17.59 3.98 0.70
CA GLN A 526 -16.76 3.53 -0.43
C GLN A 526 -16.84 4.51 -1.59
N ILE A 527 -18.03 5.03 -1.89
CA ILE A 527 -18.22 6.05 -2.93
C ILE A 527 -17.47 7.34 -2.57
N ALA A 528 -17.54 7.77 -1.31
CA ALA A 528 -16.76 8.91 -0.83
C ALA A 528 -15.25 8.68 -0.97
N HIS A 529 -14.74 7.51 -0.56
CA HIS A 529 -13.31 7.17 -0.65
C HIS A 529 -12.80 7.10 -2.10
N ILE A 530 -13.60 6.59 -3.04
CA ILE A 530 -13.28 6.64 -4.47
C ILE A 530 -13.13 8.10 -4.92
N LEU A 531 -14.05 8.99 -4.53
CA LEU A 531 -14.04 10.40 -4.93
C LEU A 531 -12.92 11.21 -4.26
N VAL A 532 -12.53 10.88 -3.02
CA VAL A 532 -11.38 11.48 -2.33
C VAL A 532 -10.07 11.12 -3.03
N ASN A 533 -9.96 9.90 -3.56
CA ASN A 533 -8.78 9.46 -4.29
C ASN A 533 -8.78 9.87 -5.78
N ALA A 534 -9.86 10.49 -6.28
CA ALA A 534 -10.01 10.82 -7.68
C ALA A 534 -9.26 12.10 -8.09
N THR A 535 -8.74 12.12 -9.32
CA THR A 535 -8.40 13.36 -10.02
C THR A 535 -9.66 13.94 -10.69
N PRO A 536 -9.60 15.09 -11.40
CA PRO A 536 -10.76 15.57 -12.15
C PRO A 536 -11.30 14.56 -13.18
N PHE A 537 -10.45 13.68 -13.72
CA PHE A 537 -10.80 12.80 -14.83
C PHE A 537 -10.56 11.31 -14.59
N ALA A 538 -9.84 10.95 -13.53
CA ALA A 538 -9.40 9.59 -13.30
C ALA A 538 -9.49 9.20 -11.84
N PHE A 539 -9.42 7.89 -11.60
CA PHE A 539 -9.53 7.32 -10.27
C PHE A 539 -8.21 6.65 -9.91
N LYS A 540 -7.75 6.91 -8.68
CA LYS A 540 -6.56 6.29 -8.09
C LYS A 540 -7.04 5.35 -6.98
N PRO A 541 -6.41 4.18 -6.78
CA PRO A 541 -6.82 3.25 -5.74
C PRO A 541 -6.39 3.69 -4.34
N GLY A 542 -5.39 4.58 -4.21
CA GLY A 542 -4.96 5.05 -2.90
C GLY A 542 -4.20 6.38 -2.91
N PRO A 543 -3.98 6.97 -1.73
CA PRO A 543 -3.41 8.31 -1.59
C PRO A 543 -1.87 8.33 -1.50
N ARG A 544 -1.17 7.18 -1.40
CA ARG A 544 0.29 7.13 -1.21
C ARG A 544 0.95 6.10 -2.13
N ASN A 545 0.95 4.82 -1.74
CA ASN A 545 1.73 3.77 -2.39
C ASN A 545 1.29 3.50 -3.84
N TYR A 546 0.02 3.78 -4.14
CA TYR A 546 -0.61 3.63 -5.46
C TYR A 546 -1.20 4.95 -5.96
N ASP A 547 -0.45 6.04 -5.84
CA ASP A 547 -0.84 7.36 -6.36
C ASP A 547 -0.71 7.47 -7.89
N ARG A 548 -1.34 6.56 -8.64
CA ARG A 548 -1.41 6.54 -10.11
C ARG A 548 -2.75 5.96 -10.57
N VAL A 549 -2.97 5.98 -11.89
CA VAL A 549 -4.21 5.48 -12.51
C VAL A 549 -3.94 4.14 -13.16
N TRP A 550 -4.46 3.07 -12.54
CA TRP A 550 -4.54 1.75 -13.15
C TRP A 550 -5.93 1.55 -13.75
N ILE A 551 -6.01 0.99 -14.95
CA ILE A 551 -7.30 0.69 -15.58
C ILE A 551 -8.08 -0.40 -14.86
N ARG A 552 -7.37 -1.33 -14.23
CA ARG A 552 -7.94 -2.39 -13.39
C ARG A 552 -8.76 -1.84 -12.25
N ASP A 553 -8.13 -1.01 -11.44
CA ASP A 553 -8.74 -0.29 -10.32
C ASP A 553 -9.81 0.67 -10.82
N GLY A 554 -9.44 1.51 -11.80
CA GLY A 554 -10.30 2.58 -12.31
C GLY A 554 -11.58 2.10 -12.98
N SER A 555 -11.54 0.97 -13.70
CA SER A 555 -12.73 0.36 -14.30
C SER A 555 -13.71 -0.16 -13.24
N SER A 556 -13.19 -0.77 -12.16
CA SER A 556 -14.00 -1.24 -11.04
C SER A 556 -14.61 -0.06 -10.27
N GLN A 557 -13.83 0.98 -10.00
CA GLN A 557 -14.29 2.21 -9.36
C GLN A 557 -15.36 2.93 -10.21
N ALA A 558 -15.14 3.03 -11.53
CA ALA A 558 -16.11 3.59 -12.46
C ALA A 558 -17.43 2.80 -12.47
N LEU A 559 -17.38 1.47 -12.36
CA LEU A 559 -18.58 0.63 -12.26
C LEU A 559 -19.35 0.90 -10.96
N ALA A 560 -18.65 1.03 -9.83
CA ALA A 560 -19.28 1.39 -8.56
C ALA A 560 -19.95 2.77 -8.62
N LEU A 561 -19.26 3.78 -9.18
CA LEU A 561 -19.81 5.12 -9.37
C LEU A 561 -21.03 5.13 -10.30
N LEU A 562 -20.99 4.37 -11.41
CA LEU A 562 -22.12 4.19 -12.32
C LEU A 562 -23.35 3.68 -11.56
N TRP A 563 -23.20 2.64 -10.74
CA TRP A 563 -24.29 2.05 -9.97
C TRP A 563 -24.68 2.84 -8.72
N ALA A 564 -23.84 3.77 -8.25
CA ALA A 564 -24.21 4.77 -7.25
C ALA A 564 -25.01 5.96 -7.85
N GLY A 565 -25.18 6.01 -9.18
CA GLY A 565 -25.88 7.10 -9.87
C GLY A 565 -24.97 8.27 -10.28
N LEU A 566 -23.66 8.14 -10.10
CA LEU A 566 -22.64 9.10 -10.53
C LEU A 566 -22.21 8.80 -11.97
N VAL A 567 -23.20 8.70 -12.85
CA VAL A 567 -23.07 8.24 -14.24
C VAL A 567 -22.07 9.07 -15.04
N GLU A 568 -22.10 10.39 -14.87
CA GLU A 568 -21.26 11.30 -15.64
C GLU A 568 -19.78 11.19 -15.25
N ASP A 569 -19.45 10.79 -14.02
CA ASP A 569 -18.07 10.53 -13.61
C ASP A 569 -17.51 9.27 -14.26
N ALA A 570 -18.31 8.20 -14.28
CA ALA A 570 -17.95 6.96 -14.97
C ALA A 570 -17.74 7.23 -16.48
N LYS A 571 -18.66 7.96 -17.13
CA LYS A 571 -18.51 8.37 -18.54
C LYS A 571 -17.25 9.21 -18.76
N ARG A 572 -17.03 10.22 -17.91
CA ARG A 572 -15.88 11.13 -18.02
C ARG A 572 -14.56 10.36 -17.95
N TYR A 573 -14.45 9.39 -17.05
CA TYR A 573 -13.29 8.51 -16.97
C TYR A 573 -13.06 7.70 -18.24
N VAL A 574 -14.09 6.99 -18.74
CA VAL A 574 -13.94 6.16 -19.94
C VAL A 574 -13.66 7.00 -21.18
N LEU A 575 -14.31 8.15 -21.35
CA LEU A 575 -14.02 9.07 -22.46
C LEU A 575 -12.61 9.65 -22.40
N TRP A 576 -12.12 9.95 -21.19
CA TRP A 576 -10.75 10.41 -20.98
C TRP A 576 -9.75 9.31 -21.32
N TYR A 577 -10.00 8.09 -20.87
CA TYR A 577 -9.13 6.94 -21.11
C TYR A 577 -9.12 6.51 -22.59
N ALA A 578 -10.28 6.55 -23.26
CA ALA A 578 -10.43 6.17 -24.67
C ALA A 578 -9.49 6.94 -25.62
N ARG A 579 -9.17 8.20 -25.28
CA ARG A 579 -8.23 9.05 -26.05
C ARG A 579 -6.77 8.61 -25.95
N ARG A 580 -6.46 7.69 -25.04
CA ARG A 580 -5.10 7.22 -24.72
C ARG A 580 -4.84 5.79 -25.18
N ILE A 581 -5.84 5.11 -25.74
CA ILE A 581 -5.64 3.82 -26.40
C ILE A 581 -4.65 4.02 -27.55
N TYR A 582 -3.56 3.26 -27.53
CA TYR A 582 -2.47 3.38 -28.50
C TYR A 582 -2.99 3.21 -29.95
N PRO A 583 -2.25 3.73 -30.94
CA PRO A 583 -2.59 3.55 -32.36
C PRO A 583 -2.68 2.09 -32.81
N ASN A 584 -1.94 1.17 -32.18
CA ASN A 584 -2.04 -0.27 -32.44
C ASN A 584 -3.18 -0.97 -31.68
N GLY A 585 -3.84 -0.27 -30.76
CA GLY A 585 -4.92 -0.80 -29.92
C GLY A 585 -4.51 -1.23 -28.52
N LEU A 586 -3.24 -1.18 -28.14
CA LEU A 586 -2.90 -1.42 -26.73
C LEU A 586 -3.62 -0.40 -25.83
N ALA A 587 -4.35 -0.85 -24.83
CA ALA A 587 -4.80 -0.02 -23.72
C ALA A 587 -3.63 0.10 -22.73
N PRO A 588 -3.19 1.33 -22.38
CA PRO A 588 -2.06 1.56 -21.48
C PRO A 588 -2.42 1.20 -20.04
N PRO A 589 -1.89 0.13 -19.44
CA PRO A 589 -2.37 -0.36 -18.14
C PRO A 589 -2.25 0.65 -17.00
N ILE A 590 -1.19 1.47 -17.07
CA ILE A 590 -0.86 2.47 -16.05
C ILE A 590 -0.69 3.84 -16.72
N LEU A 591 -1.39 4.83 -16.16
CA LEU A 591 -1.26 6.24 -16.52
C LEU A 591 -0.81 7.03 -15.28
N ASP A 592 0.01 8.05 -15.49
CA ASP A 592 0.32 9.05 -14.47
C ASP A 592 -0.91 9.96 -14.23
N GLY A 593 -0.91 10.75 -13.15
CA GLY A 593 -2.07 11.56 -12.75
C GLY A 593 -2.48 12.63 -13.77
N ASP A 594 -1.56 13.07 -14.62
CA ASP A 594 -1.82 13.98 -15.76
C ASP A 594 -2.32 13.24 -17.02
N GLY A 595 -2.32 11.91 -16.98
CA GLY A 595 -2.71 11.01 -18.05
C GLY A 595 -1.62 10.72 -19.07
N ALA A 596 -0.35 11.03 -18.80
CA ALA A 596 0.76 10.49 -19.55
C ALA A 596 0.83 8.96 -19.36
N VAL A 597 1.31 8.24 -20.39
CA VAL A 597 1.51 6.80 -20.25
C VAL A 597 2.71 6.55 -19.37
N ASN A 598 2.54 5.67 -18.39
CA ASN A 598 3.64 5.28 -17.55
C ASN A 598 4.47 4.16 -18.20
N HIS A 599 5.79 4.38 -18.26
CA HIS A 599 6.75 3.42 -18.81
C HIS A 599 7.56 2.69 -17.71
N GLY A 600 7.04 2.69 -16.47
CA GLY A 600 7.62 1.95 -15.37
C GLY A 600 7.35 0.45 -15.46
N TYR A 601 7.73 -0.28 -14.42
CA TYR A 601 7.46 -1.71 -14.29
C TYR A 601 5.95 -2.01 -14.45
N GLY A 602 5.60 -2.95 -15.33
CA GLY A 602 4.21 -3.30 -15.65
C GLY A 602 3.52 -2.39 -16.68
N GLY A 603 4.08 -1.21 -16.98
CA GLY A 603 3.44 -0.17 -17.80
C GLY A 603 3.12 -0.54 -19.25
N ASP A 604 3.67 -1.63 -19.79
CA ASP A 604 3.47 -2.08 -21.18
C ASP A 604 3.14 -3.58 -21.33
N ILE A 605 3.03 -4.32 -20.23
CA ILE A 605 2.89 -5.79 -20.23
C ILE A 605 1.82 -6.32 -19.27
N GLU A 606 0.75 -5.55 -19.04
CA GLU A 606 -0.48 -6.01 -18.41
C GLU A 606 -1.60 -6.03 -19.47
N PHE A 607 -2.16 -7.21 -19.81
CA PHE A 607 -3.06 -7.38 -20.95
C PHE A 607 -4.54 -7.54 -20.57
N ASP A 608 -4.87 -7.79 -19.30
CA ASP A 608 -6.22 -7.59 -18.74
C ASP A 608 -6.79 -6.19 -19.01
N ALA A 609 -5.93 -5.17 -19.04
CA ALA A 609 -6.24 -3.79 -19.40
C ALA A 609 -7.12 -3.64 -20.65
N GLN A 610 -6.97 -4.55 -21.63
CA GLN A 610 -7.78 -4.54 -22.85
C GLN A 610 -9.24 -4.85 -22.55
N GLY A 611 -9.47 -5.91 -21.78
CA GLY A 611 -10.82 -6.33 -21.42
C GLY A 611 -11.47 -5.40 -20.42
N GLU A 612 -10.71 -4.87 -19.46
CA GLU A 612 -11.22 -3.94 -18.45
C GLU A 612 -11.80 -2.67 -19.08
N PHE A 613 -11.05 -2.04 -20.00
CA PHE A 613 -11.51 -0.87 -20.75
C PHE A 613 -12.79 -1.17 -21.55
N VAL A 614 -12.81 -2.28 -22.28
CA VAL A 614 -13.97 -2.66 -23.11
C VAL A 614 -15.19 -3.01 -22.25
N CYS A 615 -14.99 -3.69 -21.11
CA CYS A 615 -16.06 -4.06 -20.19
C CYS A 615 -16.72 -2.84 -19.57
N ILE A 616 -15.95 -1.88 -19.04
CA ILE A 616 -16.55 -0.69 -18.42
C ILE A 616 -17.27 0.19 -19.44
N ALA A 617 -16.73 0.33 -20.66
CA ALA A 617 -17.42 1.03 -21.75
C ALA A 617 -18.77 0.38 -22.07
N ALA A 618 -18.82 -0.96 -22.09
CA ALA A 618 -20.05 -1.70 -22.33
C ALA A 618 -21.06 -1.57 -21.19
N GLU A 619 -20.64 -1.66 -19.92
CA GLU A 619 -21.54 -1.49 -18.77
C GLU A 619 -22.14 -0.07 -18.72
N ILE A 620 -21.33 0.97 -18.98
CA ILE A 620 -21.86 2.35 -19.07
C ILE A 620 -22.91 2.45 -20.15
N PHE A 621 -22.66 1.90 -21.35
CA PHE A 621 -23.66 1.96 -22.41
C PHE A 621 -24.91 1.12 -22.09
N ARG A 622 -24.78 -0.05 -21.46
CA ARG A 622 -25.92 -0.88 -21.03
C ARG A 622 -26.88 -0.13 -20.12
N VAL A 623 -26.33 0.58 -19.14
CA VAL A 623 -27.12 1.33 -18.15
C VAL A 623 -27.67 2.63 -18.73
N THR A 624 -26.86 3.37 -19.51
CA THR A 624 -27.23 4.73 -19.94
C THR A 624 -27.97 4.78 -21.25
N ARG A 625 -27.76 3.79 -22.13
CA ARG A 625 -28.21 3.76 -23.53
C ARG A 625 -27.84 5.03 -24.32
N ASP A 626 -26.79 5.72 -23.88
CA ASP A 626 -26.34 6.98 -24.45
C ASP A 626 -25.63 6.76 -25.79
N ARG A 627 -26.31 7.12 -26.87
CA ARG A 627 -25.80 6.95 -28.24
C ARG A 627 -24.60 7.86 -28.54
N ALA A 628 -24.52 9.05 -27.94
CA ALA A 628 -23.39 9.95 -28.15
C ALA A 628 -22.14 9.42 -27.45
N PHE A 629 -22.29 8.85 -26.24
CA PHE A 629 -21.22 8.12 -25.58
C PHE A 629 -20.73 6.94 -26.43
N LEU A 630 -21.65 6.10 -26.95
CA LEU A 630 -21.31 4.98 -27.83
C LEU A 630 -20.50 5.44 -29.04
N GLU A 631 -20.93 6.51 -29.71
CA GLU A 631 -20.21 7.07 -30.87
C GLU A 631 -18.77 7.42 -30.51
N ALA A 632 -18.55 8.03 -29.34
CA ALA A 632 -17.24 8.49 -28.92
C ALA A 632 -16.28 7.35 -28.51
N VAL A 633 -16.80 6.22 -28.02
CA VAL A 633 -15.97 5.12 -27.50
C VAL A 633 -15.86 3.91 -28.44
N PHE A 634 -16.73 3.80 -29.44
CA PHE A 634 -16.80 2.60 -30.28
C PHE A 634 -15.50 2.30 -31.02
N GLU A 635 -14.89 3.30 -31.66
CA GLU A 635 -13.64 3.09 -32.40
C GLU A 635 -12.47 2.69 -31.48
N PRO A 636 -12.22 3.37 -30.33
CA PRO A 636 -11.24 2.90 -29.36
C PRO A 636 -11.51 1.49 -28.83
N VAL A 637 -12.78 1.12 -28.57
CA VAL A 637 -13.17 -0.23 -28.14
C VAL A 637 -12.85 -1.28 -29.21
N ALA A 638 -13.22 -1.01 -30.46
CA ALA A 638 -12.95 -1.92 -31.57
C ALA A 638 -11.44 -2.10 -31.78
N ARG A 639 -10.67 -1.01 -31.68
CA ARG A 639 -9.21 -1.03 -31.80
C ARG A 639 -8.56 -1.81 -30.66
N ALA A 640 -8.98 -1.60 -29.42
CA ALA A 640 -8.48 -2.35 -28.26
C ALA A 640 -8.79 -3.85 -28.35
N THR A 641 -10.02 -4.18 -28.77
CA THR A 641 -10.42 -5.58 -28.98
C THR A 641 -9.60 -6.25 -30.09
N LYS A 642 -9.27 -5.52 -31.16
CA LYS A 642 -8.45 -6.04 -32.27
C LYS A 642 -7.03 -6.38 -31.84
N PHE A 643 -6.45 -5.66 -30.88
CA PHE A 643 -5.11 -5.93 -30.38
C PHE A 643 -4.97 -7.33 -29.75
N LEU A 644 -6.08 -7.92 -29.25
CA LEU A 644 -6.09 -9.30 -28.75
C LEU A 644 -5.72 -10.33 -29.83
N ASP A 645 -5.98 -10.05 -31.11
CA ASP A 645 -5.54 -10.92 -32.21
C ASP A 645 -4.00 -10.96 -32.29
N GLU A 646 -3.31 -9.85 -31.98
CA GLU A 646 -1.84 -9.83 -31.93
C GLU A 646 -1.32 -10.64 -30.75
N LEU A 647 -1.94 -10.50 -29.57
CA LEU A 647 -1.54 -11.21 -28.36
C LEU A 647 -1.70 -12.74 -28.52
N THR A 648 -2.85 -13.19 -29.03
CA THR A 648 -3.10 -14.62 -29.28
C THR A 648 -2.24 -15.17 -30.42
N ALA A 649 -1.85 -14.35 -31.41
CA ALA A 649 -0.95 -14.78 -32.47
C ALA A 649 0.44 -15.17 -31.95
N ARG A 650 0.95 -14.47 -30.92
CA ARG A 650 2.27 -14.73 -30.32
C ARG A 650 2.40 -16.13 -29.71
N THR A 651 1.28 -16.76 -29.36
CA THR A 651 1.25 -18.01 -28.60
C THR A 651 0.74 -19.20 -29.44
N ARG A 652 0.46 -19.03 -30.73
CA ARG A 652 -0.06 -20.13 -31.60
C ARG A 652 0.90 -21.31 -31.73
N GLY A 653 2.21 -21.06 -31.61
CA GLY A 653 3.25 -22.09 -31.65
C GLY A 653 3.44 -22.85 -30.33
N GLU A 654 2.77 -22.44 -29.25
CA GLU A 654 2.97 -23.03 -27.93
C GLU A 654 2.40 -24.44 -27.80
N GLY A 655 2.79 -25.10 -26.69
CA GLY A 655 2.26 -26.39 -26.28
C GLY A 655 0.76 -26.34 -25.94
N PRO A 656 0.10 -27.50 -25.78
CA PRO A 656 -1.36 -27.60 -25.69
C PRO A 656 -1.99 -26.79 -24.53
N ARG A 657 -1.25 -26.56 -23.44
CA ARG A 657 -1.70 -25.71 -22.31
C ARG A 657 -1.72 -24.22 -22.64
N ARG A 658 -0.86 -23.74 -23.55
CA ARG A 658 -0.61 -22.30 -23.76
C ARG A 658 -0.98 -21.83 -25.17
N ARG A 659 -1.27 -22.76 -26.08
CA ARG A 659 -1.52 -22.50 -27.48
C ARG A 659 -2.70 -21.56 -27.69
N GLY A 660 -2.43 -20.37 -28.21
CA GLY A 660 -3.45 -19.39 -28.61
C GLY A 660 -4.14 -18.67 -27.45
N LEU A 661 -3.64 -18.81 -26.21
CA LEU A 661 -3.98 -17.91 -25.10
C LEU A 661 -3.36 -16.53 -25.30
N LEU A 662 -3.68 -15.56 -24.44
CA LEU A 662 -2.93 -14.31 -24.42
C LEU A 662 -1.44 -14.54 -24.09
N ALA A 663 -0.61 -13.61 -24.58
CA ALA A 663 0.81 -13.63 -24.29
C ALA A 663 1.07 -13.41 -22.79
N PRO A 664 2.18 -13.91 -22.23
CA PRO A 664 2.49 -13.75 -20.81
C PRO A 664 2.50 -12.28 -20.37
N SER A 665 1.87 -12.00 -19.23
CA SER A 665 1.70 -10.64 -18.69
C SER A 665 1.99 -10.57 -17.19
N LEU A 666 2.10 -9.35 -16.66
CA LEU A 666 2.18 -9.03 -15.23
C LEU A 666 0.84 -8.62 -14.62
N SER A 667 -0.28 -8.89 -15.30
CA SER A 667 -1.61 -8.43 -14.89
C SER A 667 -2.10 -9.00 -13.57
N HIS A 668 -1.77 -10.26 -13.30
CA HIS A 668 -2.29 -10.94 -12.12
C HIS A 668 -1.63 -10.41 -10.84
N GLU A 669 -2.46 -9.91 -9.94
CA GLU A 669 -2.06 -9.45 -8.60
C GLU A 669 -1.28 -10.56 -7.86
N GLY A 670 -0.03 -10.31 -7.49
CA GLY A 670 0.83 -11.29 -6.82
C GLY A 670 1.75 -12.12 -7.73
N TYR A 671 1.72 -11.93 -9.05
CA TYR A 671 2.71 -12.53 -9.96
C TYR A 671 3.84 -11.53 -10.27
N SER A 672 5.04 -11.82 -9.78
CA SER A 672 6.24 -10.99 -10.01
C SER A 672 6.98 -11.29 -11.32
N LYS A 673 6.43 -12.15 -12.19
CA LYS A 673 7.01 -12.54 -13.47
C LYS A 673 5.92 -12.71 -14.52
N PRO A 674 6.16 -12.31 -15.79
CA PRO A 674 5.20 -12.53 -16.86
C PRO A 674 4.76 -13.99 -16.92
N SER A 675 3.45 -14.24 -16.88
CA SER A 675 2.87 -15.59 -16.78
C SER A 675 1.64 -15.72 -17.70
N PHE A 676 1.32 -16.94 -18.11
CA PHE A 676 0.10 -17.24 -18.89
C PHE A 676 -1.11 -17.33 -17.96
N SER A 677 -1.46 -16.21 -17.34
CA SER A 677 -2.55 -16.11 -16.36
C SER A 677 -3.91 -16.20 -17.04
N TYR A 678 -4.79 -17.06 -16.51
CA TYR A 678 -6.17 -17.15 -17.03
C TYR A 678 -6.99 -15.90 -16.69
N TRP A 679 -6.53 -15.07 -15.74
CA TRP A 679 -7.09 -13.74 -15.47
C TRP A 679 -7.21 -12.89 -16.73
N ASP A 680 -6.11 -12.76 -17.48
CA ASP A 680 -6.07 -12.01 -18.74
C ASP A 680 -7.04 -12.63 -19.76
N ASP A 681 -7.07 -13.95 -19.85
CA ASP A 681 -7.90 -14.67 -20.82
C ASP A 681 -9.41 -14.49 -20.53
N TYR A 682 -9.82 -14.42 -19.26
CA TYR A 682 -11.22 -14.11 -18.89
C TYR A 682 -11.63 -12.72 -19.35
N PHE A 683 -10.77 -11.72 -19.15
CA PHE A 683 -10.99 -10.36 -19.63
C PHE A 683 -10.96 -10.27 -21.15
N ALA A 684 -10.10 -11.02 -21.82
CA ALA A 684 -10.05 -11.11 -23.29
C ALA A 684 -11.37 -11.63 -23.87
N LEU A 685 -11.88 -12.73 -23.31
CA LEU A 685 -13.16 -13.32 -23.71
C LEU A 685 -14.31 -12.33 -23.47
N ALA A 686 -14.30 -11.64 -22.34
CA ALA A 686 -15.26 -10.59 -22.05
C ALA A 686 -15.15 -9.43 -23.05
N ALA A 687 -13.94 -9.03 -23.45
CA ALA A 687 -13.72 -7.95 -24.42
C ALA A 687 -14.39 -8.26 -25.76
N TRP A 688 -14.17 -9.43 -26.35
CA TRP A 688 -14.81 -9.81 -27.62
C TRP A 688 -16.34 -9.83 -27.51
N ARG A 689 -16.90 -10.38 -26.42
CA ARG A 689 -18.36 -10.40 -26.22
C ARG A 689 -18.96 -9.01 -26.06
N ASN A 690 -18.29 -8.15 -25.30
CA ASN A 690 -18.70 -6.77 -25.07
C ASN A 690 -18.56 -5.90 -26.33
N CYS A 691 -17.48 -6.09 -27.11
CA CYS A 691 -17.32 -5.45 -28.40
C CYS A 691 -18.42 -5.87 -29.39
N ALA A 692 -18.78 -7.16 -29.44
CA ALA A 692 -19.87 -7.64 -30.27
C ALA A 692 -21.22 -6.99 -29.91
N PHE A 693 -21.51 -6.88 -28.61
CA PHE A 693 -22.68 -6.17 -28.11
C PHE A 693 -22.71 -4.69 -28.56
N LEU A 694 -21.63 -3.95 -28.33
CA LEU A 694 -21.53 -2.54 -28.72
C LEU A 694 -21.58 -2.35 -30.24
N ALA A 695 -20.99 -3.26 -31.01
CA ALA A 695 -21.03 -3.24 -32.47
C ALA A 695 -22.44 -3.44 -33.02
N ARG A 696 -23.24 -4.35 -32.44
CA ARG A 696 -24.66 -4.49 -32.80
C ARG A 696 -25.44 -3.21 -32.51
N GLU A 697 -25.22 -2.63 -31.34
CA GLU A 697 -25.86 -1.37 -30.93
C GLU A 697 -25.44 -0.20 -31.83
N LYS A 698 -24.22 -0.20 -32.35
CA LYS A 698 -23.72 0.80 -33.30
C LYS A 698 -24.20 0.56 -34.74
N GLY A 699 -24.66 -0.65 -35.07
CA GLY A 699 -24.99 -1.07 -36.43
C GLY A 699 -23.79 -1.56 -37.26
N ALA A 700 -22.66 -1.87 -36.62
CA ALA A 700 -21.44 -2.38 -37.26
C ALA A 700 -21.46 -3.93 -37.30
N ALA A 701 -22.26 -4.49 -38.22
CA ALA A 701 -22.53 -5.93 -38.28
C ALA A 701 -21.28 -6.79 -38.53
N ASP A 702 -20.33 -6.31 -39.34
CA ASP A 702 -19.08 -6.99 -39.65
C ASP A 702 -18.15 -7.10 -38.42
N VAL A 703 -18.03 -6.02 -37.64
CA VAL A 703 -17.28 -6.01 -36.38
C VAL A 703 -17.94 -6.93 -35.36
N ALA A 704 -19.28 -6.93 -35.29
CA ALA A 704 -20.02 -7.80 -34.39
C ALA A 704 -19.77 -9.29 -34.70
N GLU A 705 -19.92 -9.70 -35.96
CA GLU A 705 -19.72 -11.09 -36.40
C GLU A 705 -18.27 -11.57 -36.18
N GLN A 706 -17.29 -10.72 -36.46
CA GLN A 706 -15.88 -11.03 -36.21
C GLN A 706 -15.60 -11.24 -34.72
N ALA A 707 -16.07 -10.33 -33.87
CA ALA A 707 -15.87 -10.41 -32.43
C ALA A 707 -16.57 -11.65 -31.83
N GLU A 708 -17.79 -11.99 -32.27
CA GLU A 708 -18.47 -13.23 -31.84
C GLU A 708 -17.73 -14.49 -32.26
N THR A 709 -17.23 -14.51 -33.50
CA THR A 709 -16.47 -15.66 -34.02
C THR A 709 -15.19 -15.87 -33.23
N ARG A 710 -14.48 -14.78 -32.89
CA ARG A 710 -13.31 -14.83 -32.01
C ARG A 710 -13.67 -15.29 -30.60
N ALA A 711 -14.73 -14.75 -30.00
CA ALA A 711 -15.19 -15.13 -28.67
C ALA A 711 -15.50 -16.64 -28.57
N ARG A 712 -16.25 -17.19 -29.54
CA ARG A 712 -16.58 -18.63 -29.58
C ARG A 712 -15.32 -19.49 -29.69
N ALA A 713 -14.45 -19.19 -30.65
CA ALA A 713 -13.21 -19.95 -30.85
C ALA A 713 -12.28 -19.89 -29.63
N PHE A 714 -12.21 -18.74 -28.96
CA PHE A 714 -11.36 -18.54 -27.79
C PHE A 714 -11.94 -19.23 -26.54
N ALA A 715 -13.26 -19.20 -26.32
CA ALA A 715 -13.89 -19.90 -25.20
C ALA A 715 -13.60 -21.41 -25.24
N ASP A 716 -13.70 -22.04 -26.41
CA ASP A 716 -13.35 -23.45 -26.62
C ASP A 716 -11.88 -23.73 -26.32
N LEU A 717 -11.00 -22.82 -26.72
CA LEU A 717 -9.55 -22.91 -26.49
C LEU A 717 -9.21 -22.79 -25.01
N LEU A 718 -9.77 -21.79 -24.33
CA LEU A 718 -9.62 -21.55 -22.91
C LEU A 718 -10.07 -22.75 -22.09
N THR A 719 -11.27 -23.28 -22.37
CA THR A 719 -11.80 -24.48 -21.71
C THR A 719 -10.85 -25.67 -21.83
N ARG A 720 -10.31 -25.92 -23.04
CA ARG A 720 -9.34 -27.01 -23.28
C ARG A 720 -8.02 -26.78 -22.56
N SER A 721 -7.53 -25.54 -22.55
CA SER A 721 -6.30 -25.17 -21.86
C SER A 721 -6.43 -25.43 -20.36
N ILE A 722 -7.50 -24.94 -19.72
CA ILE A 722 -7.74 -25.15 -18.28
C ILE A 722 -7.75 -26.64 -17.94
N ARG A 723 -8.48 -27.46 -18.71
CA ARG A 723 -8.51 -28.93 -18.53
C ARG A 723 -7.12 -29.56 -18.67
N ALA A 724 -6.38 -29.17 -19.72
CA ALA A 724 -5.04 -29.71 -19.96
C ALA A 724 -4.05 -29.31 -18.85
N THR A 725 -4.19 -28.11 -18.29
CA THR A 725 -3.36 -27.62 -17.19
C THR A 725 -3.71 -28.33 -15.88
N ALA A 726 -5.00 -28.45 -15.54
CA ALA A 726 -5.44 -29.19 -14.36
C ALA A 726 -4.97 -30.65 -14.38
N ALA A 727 -5.12 -31.32 -15.54
CA ALA A 727 -4.64 -32.67 -15.75
C ALA A 727 -3.11 -32.79 -15.61
N ALA A 728 -2.35 -31.83 -16.15
CA ALA A 728 -0.90 -31.82 -16.03
C ALA A 728 -0.42 -31.58 -14.59
N MET A 729 -1.18 -30.81 -13.80
CA MET A 729 -0.90 -30.56 -12.38
C MET A 729 -1.39 -31.70 -11.47
N GLY A 730 -2.28 -32.56 -11.95
CA GLY A 730 -2.92 -33.60 -11.14
C GLY A 730 -3.90 -33.03 -10.10
N VAL A 731 -4.56 -31.90 -10.42
CA VAL A 731 -5.55 -31.25 -9.54
C VAL A 731 -6.96 -31.34 -10.13
N SER A 732 -7.96 -31.17 -9.26
CA SER A 732 -9.39 -31.14 -9.61
C SER A 732 -9.96 -29.72 -9.64
N GLU A 733 -9.10 -28.73 -9.44
CA GLU A 733 -9.43 -27.31 -9.40
C GLU A 733 -9.02 -26.61 -10.69
N ILE A 734 -9.59 -25.44 -10.94
CA ILE A 734 -9.20 -24.53 -12.01
C ILE A 734 -7.83 -23.94 -11.66
N PRO A 735 -6.78 -24.16 -12.46
CA PRO A 735 -5.47 -23.55 -12.23
C PRO A 735 -5.52 -22.03 -12.35
N GLY A 736 -4.60 -21.32 -11.69
CA GLY A 736 -4.49 -19.87 -11.81
C GLY A 736 -3.84 -19.43 -13.12
N SER A 737 -2.86 -20.19 -13.59
CA SER A 737 -2.19 -19.95 -14.87
C SER A 737 -1.86 -21.24 -15.62
N ALA A 738 -1.59 -21.14 -16.91
CA ALA A 738 -1.22 -22.27 -17.75
C ALA A 738 0.24 -22.75 -17.55
N ASP A 739 1.05 -22.01 -16.80
CA ASP A 739 2.51 -22.18 -16.68
C ASP A 739 3.07 -22.12 -15.25
N ARG A 740 2.27 -21.69 -14.27
CA ARG A 740 2.55 -21.74 -12.84
C ARG A 740 1.67 -22.85 -12.29
N ASN A 741 2.26 -23.83 -11.63
CA ASN A 741 1.51 -24.96 -11.08
C ASN A 741 0.77 -24.54 -9.81
N ASP A 742 -0.17 -23.58 -9.92
CA ASP A 742 -0.92 -22.97 -8.83
C ASP A 742 -2.42 -22.93 -9.09
N VAL A 743 -3.19 -22.70 -8.03
CA VAL A 743 -4.66 -22.62 -8.05
C VAL A 743 -5.06 -21.36 -7.29
N ASP A 744 -5.73 -20.46 -7.98
CA ASP A 744 -6.23 -19.19 -7.43
C ASP A 744 -7.75 -19.06 -7.66
N PRO A 745 -8.58 -19.42 -6.67
CA PRO A 745 -10.03 -19.24 -6.76
C PRO A 745 -10.46 -17.77 -6.85
N THR A 746 -9.71 -16.85 -6.23
CA THR A 746 -10.05 -15.42 -6.23
C THR A 746 -9.86 -14.82 -7.61
N ALA A 747 -8.79 -15.21 -8.32
CA ALA A 747 -8.59 -14.87 -9.72
C ALA A 747 -9.61 -15.58 -10.63
N THR A 748 -10.01 -16.81 -10.32
CA THR A 748 -11.06 -17.51 -11.09
C THR A 748 -12.44 -16.85 -10.92
N ALA A 749 -12.71 -16.23 -9.77
CA ALA A 749 -14.01 -15.62 -9.47
C ALA A 749 -14.40 -14.50 -10.46
N ILE A 750 -13.43 -13.84 -11.11
CA ILE A 750 -13.75 -12.78 -12.08
C ILE A 750 -14.46 -13.28 -13.33
N ALA A 751 -14.32 -14.57 -13.65
CA ALA A 751 -15.06 -15.21 -14.74
C ALA A 751 -16.58 -15.11 -14.52
N PHE A 752 -17.04 -15.10 -13.26
CA PHE A 752 -18.45 -14.87 -12.93
C PHE A 752 -18.79 -13.38 -13.05
N ALA A 753 -18.03 -12.52 -12.36
CA ALA A 753 -18.14 -11.07 -12.49
C ALA A 753 -16.81 -10.40 -12.13
N PRO A 754 -16.35 -9.38 -12.89
CA PRO A 754 -17.12 -8.64 -13.88
C PRO A 754 -17.16 -9.25 -15.30
N CYS A 755 -16.38 -10.31 -15.60
CA CYS A 755 -16.22 -10.76 -16.99
C CYS A 755 -17.48 -11.42 -17.59
N ARG A 756 -18.30 -12.10 -16.78
CA ARG A 756 -19.49 -12.86 -17.22
C ARG A 756 -19.17 -13.88 -18.32
N VAL A 757 -18.14 -14.69 -18.07
CA VAL A 757 -17.62 -15.74 -18.97
C VAL A 757 -17.52 -17.10 -18.28
N ALA A 758 -18.23 -17.29 -17.16
CA ALA A 758 -18.21 -18.54 -16.40
C ALA A 758 -18.68 -19.77 -17.20
N ASP A 759 -19.40 -19.58 -18.31
CA ASP A 759 -19.78 -20.62 -19.26
C ASP A 759 -18.57 -21.25 -19.99
N ALA A 760 -17.42 -20.58 -20.01
CA ALA A 760 -16.15 -21.12 -20.52
C ALA A 760 -15.33 -21.89 -19.47
N LEU A 761 -15.78 -21.92 -18.21
CA LEU A 761 -15.11 -22.70 -17.17
C LEU A 761 -15.50 -24.19 -17.29
N PRO A 762 -14.56 -25.15 -17.15
CA PRO A 762 -14.89 -26.56 -17.10
C PRO A 762 -15.79 -26.87 -15.88
N PRO A 763 -17.07 -27.28 -16.07
CA PRO A 763 -18.01 -27.43 -14.97
C PRO A 763 -17.54 -28.40 -13.88
N GLU A 764 -16.82 -29.44 -14.28
CA GLU A 764 -16.28 -30.46 -13.39
C GLU A 764 -15.21 -29.96 -12.41
N LEU A 765 -14.61 -28.79 -12.66
CA LEU A 765 -13.55 -28.21 -11.82
C LEU A 765 -14.05 -27.12 -10.87
N ILE A 766 -15.27 -26.59 -11.10
CA ILE A 766 -15.78 -25.41 -10.40
C ILE A 766 -15.98 -25.69 -8.90
N ALA A 767 -16.65 -26.79 -8.55
CA ALA A 767 -16.99 -27.10 -7.16
C ALA A 767 -15.73 -27.21 -6.28
N ALA A 768 -14.73 -28.00 -6.72
CA ALA A 768 -13.48 -28.18 -5.99
C ALA A 768 -12.68 -26.87 -5.84
N THR A 769 -12.72 -26.00 -6.85
CA THR A 769 -12.08 -24.68 -6.81
C THR A 769 -12.66 -23.81 -5.69
N PHE A 770 -13.99 -23.74 -5.59
CA PHE A 770 -14.63 -22.92 -4.55
C PHE A 770 -14.70 -23.62 -3.19
N ASP A 771 -14.52 -24.94 -3.10
CA ASP A 771 -14.24 -25.61 -1.83
C ASP A 771 -12.90 -25.17 -1.24
N ARG A 772 -11.89 -24.96 -2.09
CA ARG A 772 -10.62 -24.37 -1.67
C ARG A 772 -10.81 -22.94 -1.18
N ALA A 773 -11.60 -22.12 -1.88
CA ALA A 773 -11.95 -20.77 -1.43
C ALA A 773 -12.65 -20.79 -0.06
N ALA A 774 -13.66 -21.64 0.12
CA ALA A 774 -14.38 -21.77 1.39
C ALA A 774 -13.49 -22.19 2.56
N ARG A 775 -12.54 -23.11 2.34
CA ARG A 775 -11.53 -23.48 3.35
C ARG A 775 -10.62 -22.30 3.71
N ARG A 776 -10.20 -21.51 2.71
CA ARG A 776 -9.41 -20.29 2.93
C ARG A 776 -10.20 -19.27 3.75
N ILE A 777 -11.44 -19.00 3.38
CA ILE A 777 -12.35 -18.10 4.10
C ILE A 777 -12.48 -18.57 5.56
N ALA A 778 -12.78 -19.84 5.80
CA ALA A 778 -12.88 -20.37 7.16
C ALA A 778 -11.59 -20.19 7.98
N THR A 779 -10.42 -20.30 7.33
CA THR A 779 -9.12 -20.08 7.98
C THR A 779 -8.93 -18.61 8.39
N ILE A 780 -9.23 -17.67 7.49
CA ILE A 780 -9.03 -16.23 7.79
C ILE A 780 -10.12 -15.65 8.70
N SER A 781 -11.30 -16.28 8.77
CA SER A 781 -12.37 -15.93 9.70
C SER A 781 -12.11 -16.43 11.13
N ALA A 782 -11.13 -17.31 11.33
CA ALA A 782 -10.86 -17.88 12.63
C ALA A 782 -10.34 -16.80 13.60
N PRO A 783 -10.81 -16.76 14.86
CA PRO A 783 -10.42 -15.72 15.83
C PRO A 783 -8.94 -15.75 16.19
N ASP A 784 -8.28 -16.89 15.99
CA ASP A 784 -6.86 -17.15 16.24
C ASP A 784 -6.01 -17.14 14.96
N PHE A 785 -6.55 -16.62 13.85
CA PHE A 785 -5.82 -16.52 12.59
C PHE A 785 -4.51 -15.72 12.74
N THR A 786 -3.40 -16.35 12.36
CA THR A 786 -2.08 -15.72 12.23
C THR A 786 -1.68 -15.59 10.77
N GLY A 787 -0.97 -14.52 10.43
CA GLY A 787 -0.51 -14.24 9.06
C GLY A 787 -1.30 -13.10 8.41
N ASN A 788 -1.37 -13.12 7.08
CA ASN A 788 -2.06 -12.11 6.30
C ASN A 788 -3.02 -12.69 5.25
N PHE A 789 -3.91 -11.82 4.78
CA PHE A 789 -4.77 -12.05 3.63
C PHE A 789 -5.03 -10.71 2.94
N SER A 790 -5.37 -10.75 1.66
CA SER A 790 -5.83 -9.56 0.95
C SER A 790 -7.36 -9.50 0.97
N PRO A 791 -7.99 -8.35 1.28
CA PRO A 791 -9.42 -8.18 1.13
C PRO A 791 -9.93 -8.32 -0.32
N TYR A 792 -9.06 -8.44 -1.32
CA TYR A 792 -9.45 -8.86 -2.67
C TYR A 792 -10.16 -10.23 -2.71
N GLU A 793 -10.05 -11.05 -1.64
CA GLU A 793 -10.87 -12.26 -1.48
C GLU A 793 -12.38 -11.97 -1.59
N LEU A 794 -12.84 -10.72 -1.40
CA LEU A 794 -14.21 -10.25 -1.67
C LEU A 794 -14.74 -10.64 -3.06
N ARG A 795 -13.88 -10.76 -4.07
CA ARG A 795 -14.29 -11.20 -5.43
C ARG A 795 -15.00 -12.55 -5.41
N ASN A 796 -14.63 -13.44 -4.48
CA ASN A 796 -15.27 -14.74 -4.32
C ASN A 796 -16.75 -14.63 -3.97
N LEU A 797 -17.23 -13.52 -3.39
CA LEU A 797 -18.67 -13.31 -3.16
C LEU A 797 -19.47 -13.46 -4.45
N ASN A 798 -18.97 -12.93 -5.58
CA ASN A 798 -19.66 -13.00 -6.86
C ASN A 798 -19.87 -14.46 -7.31
N ALA A 799 -18.85 -15.31 -7.14
CA ALA A 799 -18.93 -16.72 -7.50
C ALA A 799 -19.78 -17.52 -6.50
N LEU A 800 -19.56 -17.34 -5.20
CA LEU A 800 -20.29 -18.06 -4.14
C LEU A 800 -21.80 -17.82 -4.20
N VAL A 801 -22.23 -16.59 -4.52
CA VAL A 801 -23.65 -16.25 -4.68
C VAL A 801 -24.26 -16.96 -5.89
N VAL A 802 -23.56 -17.00 -7.03
CA VAL A 802 -24.04 -17.71 -8.23
C VAL A 802 -24.09 -19.22 -8.02
N LEU A 803 -23.15 -19.77 -7.24
CA LEU A 803 -23.07 -21.20 -6.92
C LEU A 803 -23.97 -21.63 -5.74
N ASP A 804 -24.84 -20.74 -5.25
CA ASP A 804 -25.72 -20.96 -4.09
C ASP A 804 -25.00 -21.39 -2.79
N ARG A 805 -23.75 -20.94 -2.61
CA ARG A 805 -22.93 -21.17 -1.40
C ARG A 805 -23.11 -20.04 -0.38
N ARG A 806 -24.36 -19.81 0.03
CA ARG A 806 -24.78 -18.65 0.85
C ARG A 806 -24.02 -18.53 2.18
N GLU A 807 -23.83 -19.65 2.88
CA GLU A 807 -23.12 -19.63 4.17
C GLU A 807 -21.67 -19.17 4.04
N ASP A 808 -20.97 -19.64 3.01
CA ASP A 808 -19.59 -19.22 2.73
C ASP A 808 -19.55 -17.75 2.30
N ALA A 809 -20.51 -17.29 1.50
CA ALA A 809 -20.63 -15.89 1.11
C ALA A 809 -20.86 -14.98 2.32
N PHE A 810 -21.76 -15.34 3.23
CA PHE A 810 -22.04 -14.56 4.44
C PHE A 810 -20.86 -14.59 5.43
N ARG A 811 -20.15 -15.72 5.54
CA ARG A 811 -18.91 -15.81 6.33
C ARG A 811 -17.84 -14.85 5.77
N LEU A 812 -17.63 -14.84 4.45
CA LEU A 812 -16.71 -13.93 3.79
C LEU A 812 -17.12 -12.47 4.01
N LEU A 813 -18.39 -12.12 3.79
CA LEU A 813 -18.90 -10.77 4.01
C LEU A 813 -18.64 -10.28 5.44
N ASN A 814 -18.95 -11.10 6.44
CA ASN A 814 -18.71 -10.77 7.85
C ASN A 814 -17.21 -10.60 8.15
N THR A 815 -16.36 -11.46 7.59
CA THR A 815 -14.90 -11.37 7.72
C THR A 815 -14.39 -10.04 7.17
N MET A 816 -14.88 -9.64 6.00
CA MET A 816 -14.47 -8.39 5.36
C MET A 816 -14.99 -7.18 6.11
N MET A 817 -16.24 -7.19 6.60
CA MET A 817 -16.74 -6.14 7.49
C MET A 817 -15.89 -6.00 8.77
N GLY A 818 -15.38 -7.11 9.31
CA GLY A 818 -14.46 -7.14 10.44
C GLY A 818 -13.01 -6.74 10.12
N ALA A 819 -12.62 -6.73 8.84
CA ALA A 819 -11.28 -6.37 8.38
C ALA A 819 -11.06 -4.85 8.17
N ARG A 820 -12.11 -4.03 8.34
CA ARG A 820 -12.02 -2.56 8.24
C ARG A 820 -11.16 -1.98 9.37
N ARG A 821 -10.39 -0.92 9.09
CA ARG A 821 -9.42 -0.35 10.04
C ARG A 821 -9.39 1.19 10.01
N PRO A 822 -9.60 1.86 11.15
CA PRO A 822 -10.46 1.42 12.23
C PRO A 822 -11.91 1.20 11.71
N PRO A 823 -12.74 0.41 12.41
CA PRO A 823 -14.09 0.09 11.93
C PRO A 823 -14.94 1.32 11.55
N GLY A 824 -14.86 2.40 12.33
CA GLY A 824 -15.67 3.60 12.13
C GLY A 824 -15.26 4.49 10.94
N TRP A 825 -14.14 4.20 10.27
CA TRP A 825 -13.76 4.84 8.99
C TRP A 825 -14.13 4.03 7.77
N ARG A 826 -14.60 2.80 8.00
CA ARG A 826 -15.25 1.98 6.99
C ARG A 826 -14.36 1.66 5.78
N GLY A 827 -13.04 1.81 5.90
CA GLY A 827 -12.07 1.55 4.84
C GLY A 827 -11.29 0.27 5.05
N TRP A 828 -10.77 -0.28 3.97
CA TRP A 828 -9.85 -1.42 3.96
C TRP A 828 -8.46 -1.00 3.50
N ALA A 829 -7.46 -1.65 4.07
CA ALA A 829 -6.13 -1.71 3.50
C ALA A 829 -6.06 -2.77 2.39
N GLU A 830 -5.05 -2.72 1.54
CA GLU A 830 -4.80 -3.75 0.49
C GLU A 830 -4.46 -5.12 1.09
N VAL A 831 -3.75 -5.13 2.22
CA VAL A 831 -3.38 -6.33 2.97
C VAL A 831 -3.82 -6.19 4.42
N ALA A 832 -4.51 -7.21 4.92
CA ALA A 832 -4.94 -7.31 6.31
C ALA A 832 -4.09 -8.37 7.04
N TRP A 833 -3.71 -8.04 8.27
CA TRP A 833 -2.93 -8.92 9.14
C TRP A 833 -3.79 -9.40 10.31
N GLY A 834 -3.63 -10.67 10.69
CA GLY A 834 -4.24 -11.22 11.91
C GLY A 834 -3.72 -10.49 13.15
N GLU A 835 -2.41 -10.25 13.21
CA GLU A 835 -1.79 -9.36 14.19
C GLU A 835 -1.92 -7.90 13.75
N MET A 836 -2.95 -7.20 14.22
CA MET A 836 -3.27 -5.83 13.78
C MET A 836 -2.16 -4.79 13.98
N ARG A 837 -1.16 -5.08 14.84
CA ARG A 837 -0.06 -4.14 15.12
C ARG A 837 1.27 -4.57 14.52
N ALA A 838 1.31 -5.66 13.75
CA ALA A 838 2.51 -6.11 13.05
C ALA A 838 3.04 -5.00 12.12
N PRO A 839 4.31 -4.56 12.26
CA PRO A 839 4.87 -3.45 11.49
C PRO A 839 5.29 -3.92 10.09
N ASP A 840 4.30 -4.26 9.27
CA ASP A 840 4.51 -4.80 7.94
C ASP A 840 3.62 -4.08 6.91
N TYR A 841 3.88 -4.32 5.63
CA TYR A 841 3.20 -3.68 4.51
C TYR A 841 1.69 -3.97 4.52
N ILE A 842 0.88 -2.95 4.26
CA ILE A 842 -0.58 -3.03 4.18
C ILE A 842 -1.12 -2.44 2.87
N GLY A 843 -0.24 -1.90 2.01
CA GLY A 843 -0.63 -1.16 0.83
C GLY A 843 -1.09 0.25 1.14
N ASP A 844 -2.09 0.71 0.39
CA ASP A 844 -2.77 1.98 0.66
C ASP A 844 -4.00 1.81 1.54
N MET A 845 -4.42 2.91 2.17
CA MET A 845 -5.66 2.95 2.92
C MET A 845 -6.30 4.37 2.90
N PRO A 846 -7.61 4.50 2.63
CA PRO A 846 -8.48 3.45 2.09
C PRO A 846 -8.02 3.01 0.69
N HIS A 847 -7.99 1.70 0.45
CA HIS A 847 -7.74 1.14 -0.88
C HIS A 847 -9.06 1.00 -1.64
N SER A 848 -9.34 1.96 -2.52
CA SER A 848 -10.68 2.17 -3.08
C SER A 848 -11.07 1.18 -4.18
N TRP A 849 -10.14 0.37 -4.70
CA TRP A 849 -10.51 -0.78 -5.54
C TRP A 849 -11.26 -1.86 -4.73
N ILE A 850 -10.77 -2.20 -3.52
CA ILE A 850 -11.48 -3.11 -2.60
C ILE A 850 -12.87 -2.56 -2.26
N GLY A 851 -12.96 -1.25 -2.01
CA GLY A 851 -14.25 -0.59 -1.78
C GLY A 851 -15.21 -0.72 -2.97
N ALA A 852 -14.71 -0.62 -4.20
CA ALA A 852 -15.51 -0.83 -5.41
C ALA A 852 -15.96 -2.29 -5.57
N GLU A 853 -15.09 -3.27 -5.27
CA GLU A 853 -15.45 -4.70 -5.27
C GLU A 853 -16.55 -4.99 -4.24
N PHE A 854 -16.43 -4.43 -3.03
CA PHE A 854 -17.47 -4.53 -2.00
C PHE A 854 -18.81 -3.95 -2.49
N PHE A 855 -18.80 -2.72 -3.02
CA PHE A 855 -20.03 -2.06 -3.51
C PHE A 855 -20.70 -2.87 -4.62
N THR A 856 -19.92 -3.29 -5.61
CA THR A 856 -20.45 -4.01 -6.78
C THR A 856 -20.92 -5.41 -6.40
N ALA A 857 -20.25 -6.13 -5.50
CA ALA A 857 -20.70 -7.42 -5.00
C ALA A 857 -22.05 -7.31 -4.25
N LEU A 858 -22.19 -6.33 -3.36
CA LEU A 858 -23.42 -6.11 -2.59
C LEU A 858 -24.59 -5.68 -3.47
N ARG A 859 -24.34 -4.78 -4.42
CA ARG A 859 -25.33 -4.43 -5.44
C ARG A 859 -25.80 -5.68 -6.16
N ARG A 860 -24.88 -6.56 -6.59
CA ARG A 860 -25.19 -7.83 -7.28
C ARG A 860 -25.88 -8.88 -6.40
N MET A 861 -25.72 -8.82 -5.09
CA MET A 861 -26.48 -9.64 -4.13
C MET A 861 -27.96 -9.20 -4.09
N LEU A 862 -28.21 -7.89 -4.18
CA LEU A 862 -29.54 -7.29 -4.09
C LEU A 862 -30.27 -7.23 -5.43
N ALA A 863 -29.58 -6.84 -6.50
CA ALA A 863 -30.11 -6.68 -7.85
C ALA A 863 -29.05 -7.05 -8.91
N TYR A 864 -29.41 -7.90 -9.85
CA TYR A 864 -28.51 -8.38 -10.92
C TYR A 864 -29.27 -8.55 -12.23
N GLU A 865 -28.79 -7.92 -13.29
CA GLU A 865 -29.32 -8.05 -14.65
C GLU A 865 -28.55 -9.10 -15.42
N ASP A 866 -29.30 -10.02 -16.03
CA ASP A 866 -28.79 -11.08 -16.89
C ASP A 866 -29.59 -11.13 -18.18
N GLY A 867 -29.07 -10.51 -19.24
CA GLY A 867 -29.81 -10.27 -20.46
C GLY A 867 -31.12 -9.54 -20.17
N ASP A 868 -32.24 -10.17 -20.48
CA ASP A 868 -33.59 -9.61 -20.31
C ASP A 868 -34.24 -9.99 -18.96
N ALA A 869 -33.48 -10.60 -18.05
CA ALA A 869 -33.93 -10.97 -16.71
C ALA A 869 -33.36 -10.06 -15.62
N LEU A 870 -34.18 -9.76 -14.60
CA LEU A 870 -33.77 -9.08 -13.38
C LEU A 870 -33.86 -10.03 -12.19
N SER A 871 -32.72 -10.36 -11.57
CA SER A 871 -32.65 -11.17 -10.36
C SER A 871 -32.56 -10.28 -9.12
N LEU A 872 -33.45 -10.46 -8.15
CA LEU A 872 -33.53 -9.73 -6.89
C LEU A 872 -33.21 -10.66 -5.72
N PHE A 873 -32.48 -10.13 -4.73
CA PHE A 873 -32.17 -10.81 -3.46
C PHE A 873 -31.47 -12.18 -3.61
N ARG A 874 -30.56 -12.31 -4.59
CA ARG A 874 -29.83 -13.56 -4.86
C ARG A 874 -29.16 -14.15 -3.62
N ALA A 875 -28.62 -13.30 -2.76
CA ALA A 875 -28.16 -13.68 -1.42
C ALA A 875 -28.33 -12.50 -0.47
N VAL A 876 -29.16 -12.66 0.57
CA VAL A 876 -29.46 -11.61 1.54
C VAL A 876 -29.36 -12.19 2.94
N PRO A 877 -28.45 -11.70 3.80
CA PRO A 877 -28.45 -12.06 5.22
C PRO A 877 -29.81 -11.77 5.87
N ASP A 878 -30.27 -12.68 6.73
CA ASP A 878 -31.60 -12.56 7.36
C ASP A 878 -31.80 -11.22 8.10
N ALA A 879 -30.73 -10.73 8.74
CA ALA A 879 -30.74 -9.46 9.48
C ALA A 879 -31.07 -8.23 8.61
N TRP A 880 -30.87 -8.28 7.29
CA TRP A 880 -31.15 -7.17 6.39
C TRP A 880 -32.65 -6.93 6.17
N TRP A 881 -33.49 -7.91 6.51
CA TRP A 881 -34.95 -7.79 6.45
C TRP A 881 -35.57 -7.12 7.69
N ASN A 882 -34.77 -6.84 8.72
CA ASN A 882 -35.23 -6.24 9.97
C ASN A 882 -35.47 -4.74 9.83
N GLY A 883 -36.21 -4.15 10.78
CA GLY A 883 -36.49 -2.71 10.80
C GLY A 883 -37.26 -2.27 9.56
N ASP A 884 -36.73 -1.28 8.85
CA ASP A 884 -37.31 -0.76 7.59
C ASP A 884 -37.08 -1.67 6.38
N GLY A 885 -36.32 -2.76 6.55
CA GLY A 885 -36.04 -3.75 5.52
C GLY A 885 -35.00 -3.28 4.51
N ILE A 886 -35.24 -3.59 3.24
CA ILE A 886 -34.31 -3.34 2.13
C ILE A 886 -34.92 -2.32 1.19
N ALA A 887 -34.17 -1.27 0.85
CA ALA A 887 -34.58 -0.29 -0.13
C ALA A 887 -33.48 -0.05 -1.18
N LEU A 888 -33.93 0.07 -2.44
CA LEU A 888 -33.12 0.57 -3.55
C LEU A 888 -33.79 1.86 -4.02
N ASN A 889 -33.06 2.97 -4.07
CA ASN A 889 -33.65 4.29 -4.33
C ASN A 889 -33.14 4.85 -5.67
N GLY A 890 -33.86 4.56 -6.75
CA GLY A 890 -33.46 4.95 -8.10
C GLY A 890 -32.07 4.43 -8.49
N ALA A 891 -31.77 3.18 -8.14
CA ALA A 891 -30.50 2.53 -8.48
C ALA A 891 -30.41 2.30 -10.00
N PRO A 892 -29.33 2.73 -10.68
CA PRO A 892 -29.20 2.50 -12.12
C PRO A 892 -29.12 1.01 -12.49
N THR A 893 -29.89 0.63 -13.51
CA THR A 893 -29.91 -0.72 -14.08
C THR A 893 -29.97 -0.67 -15.60
N ALA A 894 -29.79 -1.81 -16.27
CA ALA A 894 -30.07 -1.94 -17.70
C ALA A 894 -31.56 -1.71 -18.07
N PHE A 895 -32.46 -1.73 -17.07
CA PHE A 895 -33.91 -1.55 -17.19
C PHE A 895 -34.37 -0.16 -16.70
N GLY A 896 -33.45 0.81 -16.62
CA GLY A 896 -33.72 2.16 -16.09
C GLY A 896 -33.42 2.27 -14.59
N LEU A 897 -34.03 3.26 -13.93
CA LEU A 897 -33.86 3.47 -12.50
C LEU A 897 -34.76 2.50 -11.72
N LEU A 898 -34.15 1.71 -10.84
CA LEU A 898 -34.81 0.76 -9.96
C LEU A 898 -35.10 1.41 -8.61
N THR A 899 -36.38 1.56 -8.30
CA THR A 899 -36.85 1.89 -6.94
C THR A 899 -37.55 0.67 -6.37
N LEU A 900 -37.10 0.21 -5.21
CA LEU A 900 -37.64 -0.98 -4.57
C LEU A 900 -37.71 -0.78 -3.06
N ARG A 901 -38.77 -1.32 -2.43
CA ARG A 901 -38.88 -1.47 -0.97
C ARG A 901 -39.31 -2.90 -0.63
N ALA A 902 -38.56 -3.56 0.21
CA ALA A 902 -38.85 -4.92 0.66
C ALA A 902 -38.80 -4.98 2.18
N ARG A 903 -39.86 -5.50 2.80
CA ARG A 903 -39.98 -5.58 4.26
C ARG A 903 -40.57 -6.91 4.70
N ARG A 904 -40.15 -7.36 5.88
CA ARG A 904 -40.76 -8.52 6.54
C ARG A 904 -42.19 -8.17 6.98
N THR A 905 -43.10 -9.13 6.85
CA THR A 905 -44.47 -9.08 7.37
C THR A 905 -44.64 -10.15 8.45
N GLU A 906 -45.80 -10.19 9.12
CA GLU A 906 -46.08 -11.22 10.13
C GLU A 906 -46.00 -12.65 9.58
N THR A 907 -46.34 -12.83 8.29
CA THR A 907 -46.47 -14.14 7.64
C THR A 907 -45.43 -14.38 6.54
N GLY A 908 -44.48 -13.47 6.32
CA GLY A 908 -43.50 -13.57 5.24
C GLY A 908 -42.87 -12.23 4.88
N ALA A 909 -43.08 -11.74 3.66
CA ALA A 909 -42.55 -10.46 3.20
C ALA A 909 -43.43 -9.78 2.15
N ARG A 910 -43.22 -8.48 1.96
CA ARG A 910 -43.82 -7.69 0.87
C ARG A 910 -42.74 -6.90 0.16
N VAL A 911 -42.79 -6.88 -1.17
CA VAL A 911 -41.84 -6.18 -2.04
C VAL A 911 -42.61 -5.30 -3.01
N GLU A 912 -42.26 -4.02 -3.02
CA GLU A 912 -42.79 -3.01 -3.94
C GLU A 912 -41.67 -2.61 -4.91
N LEU A 913 -41.96 -2.63 -6.21
CA LEU A 913 -41.00 -2.44 -7.29
C LEU A 913 -41.51 -1.39 -8.29
N ASP A 914 -40.64 -0.44 -8.64
CA ASP A 914 -40.83 0.53 -9.71
C ASP A 914 -39.57 0.61 -10.59
N LEU A 915 -39.77 0.64 -11.91
CA LEU A 915 -38.72 0.68 -12.92
C LEU A 915 -39.04 1.79 -13.93
N SER A 916 -38.09 2.69 -14.17
CA SER A 916 -38.30 3.82 -15.08
C SER A 916 -38.08 3.49 -16.55
N GLY A 917 -37.52 2.32 -16.88
CA GLY A 917 -37.13 1.92 -18.23
C GLY A 917 -37.95 0.74 -18.77
N PRO A 918 -37.44 0.03 -19.80
CA PRO A 918 -38.15 -1.12 -20.35
C PRO A 918 -38.27 -2.23 -19.30
N ALA A 919 -39.46 -2.85 -19.24
CA ALA A 919 -39.70 -3.95 -18.31
C ALA A 919 -38.84 -5.18 -18.70
N PRO A 920 -38.19 -5.84 -17.72
CA PRO A 920 -37.54 -7.13 -17.97
C PRO A 920 -38.59 -8.18 -18.39
N GLU A 921 -38.18 -9.14 -19.21
CA GLU A 921 -39.05 -10.27 -19.59
C GLU A 921 -39.45 -11.11 -18.38
N ARG A 922 -38.53 -11.25 -17.41
CA ARG A 922 -38.79 -11.93 -16.15
C ARG A 922 -38.04 -11.30 -14.98
N VAL A 923 -38.67 -11.32 -13.82
CA VAL A 923 -38.10 -11.02 -12.51
C VAL A 923 -37.99 -12.32 -11.73
N VAL A 924 -36.76 -12.63 -11.30
CA VAL A 924 -36.46 -13.76 -10.42
C VAL A 924 -36.18 -13.19 -9.04
N LEU A 925 -36.92 -13.60 -8.02
CA LEU A 925 -36.73 -13.12 -6.65
C LEU A 925 -36.50 -14.28 -5.72
N ARG A 926 -35.57 -14.16 -4.78
CA ARG A 926 -35.34 -15.19 -3.77
C ARG A 926 -35.78 -14.72 -2.37
N TYR A 927 -36.51 -15.58 -1.67
CA TYR A 927 -36.88 -15.39 -0.27
C TYR A 927 -36.87 -16.75 0.44
N PRO A 928 -35.91 -17.00 1.36
CA PRO A 928 -35.81 -18.28 2.05
C PRO A 928 -37.11 -18.67 2.78
N GLY A 929 -37.60 -19.88 2.53
CA GLY A 929 -38.81 -20.42 3.16
C GLY A 929 -40.13 -19.98 2.53
N ALA A 930 -40.14 -19.32 1.37
CA ALA A 930 -41.37 -18.95 0.67
C ALA A 930 -42.23 -20.18 0.35
N LYS A 931 -43.51 -20.16 0.76
CA LYS A 931 -44.51 -21.21 0.50
C LYS A 931 -45.52 -20.81 -0.57
N ARG A 932 -45.94 -19.54 -0.56
CA ARG A 932 -46.89 -18.95 -1.53
C ARG A 932 -46.47 -17.52 -1.85
N ALA A 933 -46.68 -17.10 -3.09
CA ALA A 933 -46.38 -15.74 -3.50
C ALA A 933 -47.35 -15.25 -4.57
N TRP A 934 -47.69 -13.95 -4.52
CA TRP A 934 -48.59 -13.29 -5.47
C TRP A 934 -47.94 -12.02 -6.01
N ALA A 935 -47.71 -11.96 -7.32
CA ALA A 935 -47.23 -10.79 -8.06
C ALA A 935 -48.42 -10.09 -8.71
N ASP A 936 -48.71 -8.85 -8.29
CA ASP A 936 -49.88 -8.07 -8.68
C ASP A 936 -51.19 -8.89 -8.59
N GLY A 937 -51.30 -9.72 -7.54
CA GLY A 937 -52.44 -10.61 -7.28
C GLY A 937 -52.43 -11.95 -8.04
N ARG A 938 -51.44 -12.22 -8.89
CA ARG A 938 -51.28 -13.49 -9.63
C ARG A 938 -50.31 -14.43 -8.93
N VAL A 939 -50.67 -15.70 -8.81
CA VAL A 939 -49.82 -16.72 -8.18
C VAL A 939 -48.49 -16.84 -8.92
N CYS A 940 -47.38 -16.81 -8.19
CA CYS A 940 -46.04 -17.02 -8.74
C CYS A 940 -45.67 -18.51 -8.73
N GLU A 941 -44.83 -18.92 -9.67
CA GLU A 941 -44.15 -20.22 -9.59
C GLU A 941 -43.02 -20.13 -8.55
N ILE A 942 -42.96 -21.11 -7.66
CA ILE A 942 -41.94 -21.22 -6.62
C ILE A 942 -41.14 -22.50 -6.86
N ASP A 943 -39.83 -22.35 -7.03
CA ASP A 943 -38.86 -23.44 -7.02
C ASP A 943 -37.91 -23.24 -5.83
N GLN A 944 -38.05 -24.11 -4.82
CA GLN A 944 -37.39 -23.98 -3.52
C GLN A 944 -37.63 -22.60 -2.89
N ASP A 945 -36.60 -21.76 -2.80
CA ASP A 945 -36.64 -20.41 -2.23
C ASP A 945 -36.83 -19.32 -3.30
N THR A 946 -36.98 -19.69 -4.58
CA THR A 946 -36.94 -18.77 -5.73
C THR A 946 -38.30 -18.66 -6.41
N MET A 947 -38.75 -17.43 -6.62
CA MET A 947 -39.97 -17.09 -7.34
C MET A 947 -39.62 -16.51 -8.71
N THR A 948 -40.31 -16.95 -9.76
CA THR A 948 -40.19 -16.36 -11.10
C THR A 948 -41.54 -15.82 -11.56
N ALA A 949 -41.55 -14.59 -12.04
CA ALA A 949 -42.74 -13.94 -12.60
C ALA A 949 -42.35 -12.92 -13.68
N PRO A 950 -43.26 -12.54 -14.60
CA PRO A 950 -43.11 -11.32 -15.40
C PRO A 950 -42.92 -10.08 -14.50
N CYS A 951 -42.48 -8.95 -15.05
CA CYS A 951 -42.34 -7.71 -14.27
C CYS A 951 -43.65 -7.34 -13.54
N TRP A 952 -43.54 -6.99 -12.26
CA TRP A 952 -44.65 -6.69 -11.34
C TRP A 952 -44.37 -5.43 -10.52
N ARG A 953 -45.38 -4.89 -9.84
CA ARG A 953 -45.24 -3.73 -8.95
C ARG A 953 -45.34 -4.07 -7.47
N ASP A 954 -46.18 -5.03 -7.12
CA ASP A 954 -46.38 -5.50 -5.74
C ASP A 954 -46.27 -7.02 -5.68
N LEU A 955 -45.38 -7.52 -4.82
CA LEU A 955 -45.21 -8.93 -4.53
C LEU A 955 -45.47 -9.19 -3.05
N VAL A 956 -46.39 -10.09 -2.75
CA VAL A 956 -46.66 -10.58 -1.39
C VAL A 956 -46.18 -12.02 -1.28
N ILE A 957 -45.40 -12.31 -0.24
CA ILE A 957 -44.80 -13.61 0.03
C ILE A 957 -45.31 -14.10 1.39
N GLU A 958 -45.74 -15.35 1.44
CA GLU A 958 -46.02 -16.09 2.67
C GLU A 958 -44.97 -17.19 2.85
N ALA A 959 -44.38 -17.27 4.05
CA ALA A 959 -43.27 -18.16 4.40
C ALA A 959 -43.57 -19.04 5.61
#